data_AF-A0A9W8XXM1-F1
#
_entry.id   AF-A0A9W8XXM1-F1
#
_cell.length_a   1.000
_cell.length_b   1.000
_cell.length_c   1.000
_cell.angle_alpha   90.00
_cell.angle_beta   90.00
_cell.angle_gamma   90.00
#
_symmetry.space_group_name_H-M   'P 1'
#
loop_
_entity.id
_entity.type
_entity.pdbx_description
1 polymer ?
#
loop_
_entity_poly.entity_id
_entity_poly.type
_entity_poly.pdbx_seq_one_letter_code
_entity_poly.pdbx_strand_id
1 'polypeptide(L)'
;MTLVSAEDIVLYGDRALEAGPLTQSPSYRADTEEAIYIPHKPLNFRHRLSNTLSRLREPSLKCERNLGWNIEWAVAYFVDRLETTLSDAAESFRDIRIRAATLESEGLIQEIPYRIFDKLDQVLFASHLKDAVFLNIKGLGSDVSGATYTHSWGPNIEVKRISIILNGGALQYAKARDVVAMLIHHMIHAYFLVACGPQKEEDVDYRCLDHGVHFGAIMLAIKKLSAIHGKELTPLDFGHGSAAIRYRAEEYYHPRMKQIIEQEDEEKWYCSHCHCNVEAIPERHIDKWYTRVCKPMFDQPRSVRTADVTVYNDRRHEFGVIRRARLPPAAESIEFIFKERPVYVDGKKINDIPSIRYAFDKAKSRFLKVHKSVSEKTFLRFMEFLHTGSYRPDPYPFAAAASSLGINRKGPPIIKPQGTSTEAYLLTDVQFFKLGSLMGFDECKRYALKRMNAYGVLYEDAVAVLREIYSGHEPDPELRKWAREFLVQAPTTSSPEHSTTRFPFNAVDPPNLIKLESEQGAYRTRFLDAIDASGALENEVNKARKELQAAGWFGGRTCLVPHVSPGLFASSLPLRYASKPLLDFDFAQRSPLPRSSTDPSSLQIPSSWLGITSPPIASSLAPLALEGLRDLERRKQFLHYERQKVRDLERDLLNDVEKEKVRVLERERAREKEKAKEMAARELKAEVQAAKALGKFYMRGLGGDASGDERY
;
A
#
# COMPACT_ATOMS: atom_id res chain seq x y z
N MET A 1 35.61 -23.47 4.89
CA MET A 1 37.02 -23.72 4.57
C MET A 1 37.19 -23.65 3.06
N THR A 2 37.64 -22.49 2.58
CA THR A 2 38.47 -22.17 1.40
C THR A 2 38.22 -20.70 1.08
N LEU A 3 39.22 -19.88 1.40
CA LEU A 3 39.29 -18.44 1.16
C LEU A 3 39.78 -18.21 -0.27
N VAL A 4 39.21 -17.24 -0.98
CA VAL A 4 39.80 -16.70 -2.22
C VAL A 4 39.98 -15.20 -2.02
N SER A 5 41.24 -14.79 -2.26
CA SER A 5 41.84 -13.49 -2.00
C SER A 5 41.46 -12.45 -3.04
N ALA A 6 41.47 -11.19 -2.58
CA ALA A 6 41.57 -10.00 -3.40
C ALA A 6 43.02 -9.78 -3.84
N GLU A 7 43.22 -9.28 -5.07
CA GLU A 7 44.27 -8.33 -5.49
C GLU A 7 44.16 -8.16 -7.02
N ASP A 8 44.04 -6.91 -7.47
CA ASP A 8 44.77 -6.37 -8.63
C ASP A 8 44.38 -4.90 -8.85
N ILE A 9 45.19 -4.03 -8.27
CA ILE A 9 45.31 -2.61 -8.60
C ILE A 9 46.47 -2.52 -9.60
N VAL A 10 46.18 -2.17 -10.86
CA VAL A 10 47.21 -1.92 -11.88
C VAL A 10 47.16 -0.46 -12.32
N LEU A 11 48.20 0.26 -11.92
CA LEU A 11 48.68 1.53 -12.46
C LEU A 11 49.15 1.36 -13.92
N TYR A 12 48.79 2.28 -14.81
CA TYR A 12 49.50 2.49 -16.07
C TYR A 12 49.68 3.99 -16.37
N GLY A 13 50.84 4.50 -15.95
CA GLY A 13 51.96 4.91 -16.83
C GLY A 13 51.70 5.79 -18.06
N ASP A 14 52.24 7.01 -17.97
CA ASP A 14 52.68 7.90 -19.04
C ASP A 14 53.31 7.18 -20.25
N ARG A 15 52.99 7.66 -21.46
CA ARG A 15 53.93 7.60 -22.58
C ARG A 15 53.79 8.77 -23.55
N ALA A 16 54.97 9.18 -24.00
CA ALA A 16 55.34 10.39 -24.72
C ALA A 16 54.81 10.51 -26.16
N LEU A 17 54.80 11.79 -26.55
CA LEU A 17 54.82 12.42 -27.86
C LEU A 17 55.57 11.65 -28.96
N GLU A 18 54.91 11.40 -30.08
CA GLU A 18 55.52 11.42 -31.42
C GLU A 18 54.59 12.12 -32.43
N ALA A 19 55.18 13.03 -33.19
CA ALA A 19 54.53 13.85 -34.21
C ALA A 19 54.66 13.22 -35.60
N GLY A 20 53.60 13.27 -36.41
CA GLY A 20 53.59 12.84 -37.81
C GLY A 20 52.20 13.06 -38.47
N PRO A 21 52.11 13.20 -39.81
CA PRO A 21 51.51 14.38 -40.42
C PRO A 21 50.02 14.30 -40.80
N LEU A 22 49.46 15.50 -40.86
CA LEU A 22 48.12 15.92 -41.24
C LEU A 22 47.59 15.27 -42.54
N THR A 23 46.48 14.55 -42.43
CA THR A 23 45.51 14.35 -43.51
C THR A 23 44.21 15.06 -43.15
N GLN A 24 43.86 16.05 -43.99
CA GLN A 24 42.66 16.85 -43.88
C GLN A 24 41.41 15.97 -44.00
N SER A 25 40.58 15.99 -42.95
CA SER A 25 39.16 15.63 -43.03
C SER A 25 38.31 16.85 -42.64
N PRO A 26 37.16 17.07 -43.28
CA PRO A 26 36.38 18.29 -43.13
C PRO A 26 35.78 18.38 -41.73
N SER A 27 36.31 19.30 -40.93
CA SER A 27 35.73 19.69 -39.65
C SER A 27 34.37 20.34 -39.87
N TYR A 28 33.30 19.67 -39.42
CA TYR A 28 32.02 20.32 -39.20
C TYR A 28 32.18 21.44 -38.18
N ARG A 29 31.80 22.65 -38.60
CA ARG A 29 31.91 23.90 -37.84
C ARG A 29 31.25 23.80 -36.46
N ALA A 30 32.02 24.19 -35.45
CA ALA A 30 31.58 24.39 -34.08
C ALA A 30 30.69 25.63 -33.94
N ASP A 31 29.66 25.49 -33.11
CA ASP A 31 28.77 26.54 -32.60
C ASP A 31 29.49 27.42 -31.57
N THR A 32 30.48 28.20 -32.01
CA THR A 32 31.02 29.31 -31.22
C THR A 32 31.35 30.47 -32.13
N GLU A 33 30.43 31.44 -32.20
CA GLU A 33 30.80 32.85 -32.31
C GLU A 33 29.66 33.70 -31.75
N GLU A 34 30.03 34.65 -30.90
CA GLU A 34 29.16 35.67 -30.31
C GLU A 34 28.57 36.53 -31.45
N ALA A 35 27.39 36.16 -31.94
CA ALA A 35 26.67 36.96 -32.91
C ALA A 35 26.06 38.19 -32.24
N ILE A 36 26.57 39.35 -32.65
CA ILE A 36 25.99 40.68 -32.44
C ILE A 36 24.48 40.62 -32.79
N TYR A 37 23.64 40.96 -31.82
CA TYR A 37 22.19 40.93 -31.96
C TYR A 37 21.71 41.99 -32.97
N ILE A 38 21.37 41.56 -34.19
CA ILE A 38 20.64 42.38 -35.17
C ILE A 38 19.15 42.09 -34.99
N PRO A 39 18.30 43.07 -34.63
CA PRO A 39 16.86 42.86 -34.50
C PRO A 39 16.26 42.57 -35.88
N HIS A 40 15.91 41.32 -36.14
CA HIS A 40 15.17 40.96 -37.36
C HIS A 40 13.71 41.43 -37.25
N LYS A 41 13.28 42.25 -38.22
CA LYS A 41 11.86 42.54 -38.44
C LYS A 41 11.14 41.27 -38.89
N PRO A 42 9.99 40.89 -38.30
CA PRO A 42 9.25 39.71 -38.70
C PRO A 42 8.67 39.91 -40.11
N LEU A 43 9.13 39.11 -41.07
CA LEU A 43 8.51 39.00 -42.39
C LEU A 43 7.29 38.08 -42.28
N ASN A 44 6.09 38.66 -42.47
CA ASN A 44 4.82 37.95 -42.44
C ASN A 44 4.61 37.08 -43.70
N PHE A 45 5.33 35.96 -43.81
CA PHE A 45 4.95 34.90 -44.76
C PHE A 45 3.88 34.01 -44.10
N ARG A 46 2.62 34.16 -44.51
CA ARG A 46 1.54 33.23 -44.15
C ARG A 46 1.77 31.89 -44.84
N HIS A 47 2.61 31.04 -44.27
CA HIS A 47 2.72 29.65 -44.70
C HIS A 47 1.42 28.89 -44.42
N ARG A 48 0.97 28.09 -45.40
CA ARG A 48 -0.22 27.25 -45.28
C ARG A 48 0.00 26.22 -44.17
N LEU A 49 -0.78 26.31 -43.10
CA LEU A 49 -0.71 25.38 -41.98
C LEU A 49 -1.10 23.96 -42.45
N SER A 50 -0.30 22.96 -42.08
CA SER A 50 -0.60 21.54 -42.34
C SER A 50 -1.90 21.11 -41.64
N ASN A 51 -2.65 20.15 -42.21
CA ASN A 51 -3.87 19.57 -41.62
C ASN A 51 -3.66 19.08 -40.17
N THR A 52 -2.45 18.65 -39.81
CA THR A 52 -2.08 18.24 -38.45
C THR A 52 -2.11 19.41 -37.45
N LEU A 53 -1.65 20.60 -37.87
CA LEU A 53 -1.67 21.82 -37.05
C LEU A 53 -3.10 22.24 -36.73
N SER A 54 -4.03 21.95 -37.64
CA SER A 54 -5.46 22.24 -37.44
C SER A 54 -6.06 21.39 -36.32
N ARG A 55 -5.70 20.10 -36.18
CA ARG A 55 -6.26 19.20 -35.17
C ARG A 55 -5.80 19.51 -33.74
N LEU A 56 -4.53 19.84 -33.54
CA LEU A 56 -4.02 20.21 -32.21
C LEU A 56 -4.69 21.47 -31.65
N ARG A 57 -5.20 22.33 -32.53
CA ARG A 57 -5.89 23.58 -32.18
C ARG A 57 -7.41 23.49 -32.32
N GLU A 58 -7.95 22.32 -32.65
CA GLU A 58 -9.39 22.14 -32.87
C GLU A 58 -10.12 21.98 -31.52
N PRO A 59 -11.03 22.91 -31.14
CA PRO A 59 -11.69 22.84 -29.84
C PRO A 59 -12.78 21.76 -29.74
N SER A 60 -13.39 21.41 -30.88
CA SER A 60 -14.53 20.49 -30.97
C SER A 60 -14.16 19.02 -30.75
N LEU A 61 -12.89 18.65 -30.89
CA LEU A 61 -12.43 17.28 -30.64
C LEU A 61 -12.56 16.95 -29.15
N LYS A 62 -13.01 15.74 -28.84
CA LYS A 62 -13.12 15.22 -27.48
C LYS A 62 -11.97 14.25 -27.20
N CYS A 63 -11.53 14.20 -25.94
CA CYS A 63 -10.61 13.16 -25.49
C CYS A 63 -11.43 12.02 -24.85
N GLU A 64 -11.37 10.85 -25.46
CA GLU A 64 -11.98 9.63 -24.92
C GLU A 64 -10.93 8.67 -24.34
N ARG A 65 -9.65 9.05 -24.38
CA ARG A 65 -8.55 8.19 -23.98
C ARG A 65 -8.34 8.23 -22.47
N ASN A 66 -8.45 7.05 -21.87
CA ASN A 66 -8.03 6.78 -20.50
C ASN A 66 -7.52 5.34 -20.46
N LEU A 67 -6.23 5.15 -20.15
CA LEU A 67 -5.64 3.81 -20.11
C LEU A 67 -6.02 3.02 -18.85
N GLY A 68 -6.60 3.68 -17.84
CA GLY A 68 -7.00 3.08 -16.57
C GLY A 68 -5.82 2.62 -15.71
N TRP A 69 -4.64 3.14 -15.99
CA TRP A 69 -3.40 2.78 -15.30
C TRP A 69 -3.29 3.53 -13.98
N ASN A 70 -2.52 2.99 -13.05
CA ASN A 70 -1.97 3.80 -11.97
C ASN A 70 -0.69 4.51 -12.40
N ILE A 71 -0.32 5.54 -11.65
CA ILE A 71 0.81 6.42 -11.97
C ILE A 71 2.14 5.65 -11.99
N GLU A 72 2.30 4.67 -11.11
CA GLU A 72 3.53 3.88 -11.02
C GLU A 72 3.70 2.96 -12.23
N TRP A 73 2.61 2.37 -12.71
CA TRP A 73 2.62 1.60 -13.94
C TRP A 73 2.83 2.47 -15.17
N ALA A 74 2.24 3.68 -15.22
CA ALA A 74 2.50 4.63 -16.29
C ALA A 74 4.01 4.95 -16.40
N VAL A 75 4.67 5.21 -15.28
CA VAL A 75 6.13 5.41 -15.25
C VAL A 75 6.88 4.13 -15.65
N ALA A 76 6.52 2.98 -15.06
CA ALA A 76 7.18 1.71 -15.36
C ALA A 76 7.14 1.38 -16.85
N TYR A 77 5.96 1.49 -17.46
CA TYR A 77 5.73 1.27 -18.88
C TYR A 77 6.52 2.26 -19.74
N PHE A 78 6.52 3.55 -19.39
CA PHE A 78 7.25 4.57 -20.14
C PHE A 78 8.75 4.28 -20.18
N VAL A 79 9.37 4.04 -19.02
CA VAL A 79 10.81 3.83 -18.89
C VAL A 79 11.24 2.54 -19.60
N ASP A 80 10.55 1.43 -19.34
CA ASP A 80 10.84 0.13 -19.99
C ASP A 80 10.71 0.21 -21.53
N ARG A 81 9.67 0.90 -22.02
CA ARG A 81 9.51 1.13 -23.47
C ARG A 81 10.66 1.95 -24.06
N LEU A 82 11.07 3.03 -23.40
CA LEU A 82 12.21 3.82 -23.89
C LEU A 82 13.52 3.05 -23.89
N GLU A 83 13.75 2.23 -22.87
CA GLU A 83 14.94 1.36 -22.78
C GLU A 83 14.95 0.29 -23.87
N THR A 84 13.79 -0.29 -24.19
CA THR A 84 13.65 -1.31 -25.25
C THR A 84 13.79 -0.74 -26.67
N THR A 85 13.38 0.51 -26.89
CA THR A 85 13.50 1.19 -28.20
C THR A 85 14.63 2.21 -28.26
N LEU A 86 15.65 2.07 -27.42
CA LEU A 86 16.60 3.13 -27.10
C LEU A 86 17.29 3.74 -28.34
N SER A 87 17.83 2.91 -29.24
CA SER A 87 18.58 3.37 -30.42
C SER A 87 17.70 4.17 -31.38
N ASP A 88 16.59 3.56 -31.83
CA ASP A 88 15.67 4.18 -32.80
C ASP A 88 15.00 5.44 -32.23
N ALA A 89 14.68 5.41 -30.93
CA ALA A 89 14.09 6.55 -30.24
C ALA A 89 15.11 7.69 -30.07
N ALA A 90 16.38 7.39 -29.80
CA ALA A 90 17.43 8.40 -29.67
C ALA A 90 17.72 9.10 -31.01
N GLU A 91 17.81 8.33 -32.10
CA GLU A 91 18.00 8.86 -33.45
C GLU A 91 16.81 9.73 -33.87
N SER A 92 15.59 9.20 -33.74
CA SER A 92 14.38 9.95 -34.05
C SER A 92 14.25 11.22 -33.20
N PHE A 93 14.64 11.17 -31.93
CA PHE A 93 14.60 12.34 -31.05
C PHE A 93 15.66 13.38 -31.42
N ARG A 94 16.85 12.95 -31.85
CA ARG A 94 17.87 13.84 -32.42
C ARG A 94 17.34 14.57 -33.66
N ASP A 95 16.68 13.86 -34.57
CA ASP A 95 16.11 14.46 -35.79
C ASP A 95 15.03 15.50 -35.49
N ILE A 96 14.19 15.24 -34.49
CA ILE A 96 13.20 16.21 -34.01
C ILE A 96 13.89 17.49 -33.53
N ARG A 97 14.98 17.36 -32.77
CA ARG A 97 15.75 18.52 -32.26
C ARG A 97 16.43 19.29 -33.39
N ILE A 98 16.99 18.60 -34.38
CA ILE A 98 17.55 19.22 -35.59
C ILE A 98 16.45 20.00 -36.30
N ARG A 99 15.28 19.40 -36.50
CA ARG A 99 14.14 20.05 -37.14
C ARG A 99 13.69 21.29 -36.39
N ALA A 100 13.65 21.25 -35.05
CA ALA A 100 13.33 22.41 -34.23
C ALA A 100 14.35 23.54 -34.40
N ALA A 101 15.65 23.23 -34.45
CA ALA A 101 16.70 24.21 -34.71
C ALA A 101 16.59 24.82 -36.12
N THR A 102 16.24 24.03 -37.14
CA THR A 102 15.97 24.54 -38.49
C THR A 102 14.79 25.53 -38.46
N LEU A 103 13.69 25.19 -37.80
CA LEU A 103 12.53 26.08 -37.67
C LEU A 103 12.85 27.38 -36.91
N GLU A 104 13.73 27.33 -35.91
CA GLU A 104 14.25 28.53 -35.24
C GLU A 104 15.04 29.40 -36.23
N SER A 105 15.93 28.82 -37.03
CA SER A 105 16.70 29.56 -38.05
C SER A 105 15.82 30.17 -39.15
N GLU A 106 14.65 29.58 -39.41
CA GLU A 106 13.63 30.10 -40.33
C GLU A 106 12.75 31.20 -39.69
N GLY A 107 12.96 31.55 -38.41
CA GLY A 107 12.16 32.53 -37.68
C GLY A 107 10.78 32.01 -37.25
N LEU A 108 10.56 30.70 -37.29
CA LEU A 108 9.28 30.03 -37.00
C LEU A 108 9.22 29.46 -35.57
N ILE A 109 9.85 30.13 -34.61
CA ILE A 109 9.99 29.62 -33.23
C ILE A 109 8.64 29.30 -32.56
N GLN A 110 7.63 30.15 -32.79
CA GLN A 110 6.28 29.95 -32.24
C GLN A 110 5.52 28.80 -32.92
N GLU A 111 5.96 28.34 -34.10
CA GLU A 111 5.37 27.19 -34.78
C GLU A 111 6.01 25.86 -34.38
N ILE A 112 7.21 25.90 -33.78
CA ILE A 112 7.96 24.71 -33.36
C ILE A 112 7.06 23.73 -32.59
N PRO A 113 6.35 24.14 -31.51
CA PRO A 113 5.60 23.19 -30.69
C PRO A 113 4.58 22.40 -31.50
N TYR A 114 3.84 23.08 -32.37
CA TYR A 114 2.80 22.43 -33.18
C TYR A 114 3.38 21.52 -34.28
N ARG A 115 4.55 21.86 -34.83
CA ARG A 115 5.17 21.10 -35.92
C ARG A 115 5.87 19.82 -35.44
N ILE A 116 6.34 19.79 -34.19
CA ILE A 116 7.07 18.64 -33.65
C ILE A 116 6.24 17.75 -32.72
N PHE A 117 5.08 18.23 -32.23
CA PHE A 117 4.25 17.54 -31.23
C PHE A 117 3.98 16.07 -31.58
N ASP A 118 3.38 15.80 -32.74
CA ASP A 118 2.99 14.45 -33.13
C ASP A 118 4.19 13.50 -33.22
N LYS A 119 5.35 14.02 -33.65
CA LYS A 119 6.57 13.21 -33.75
C LYS A 119 7.17 12.96 -32.37
N LEU A 120 7.13 13.94 -31.46
CA LEU A 120 7.50 13.74 -30.05
C LEU A 120 6.57 12.73 -29.38
N ASP A 121 5.26 12.83 -29.59
CA ASP A 121 4.28 11.90 -29.05
C ASP A 121 4.50 10.48 -29.58
N GLN A 122 4.75 10.32 -30.88
CA GLN A 122 5.09 9.03 -31.48
C GLN A 122 6.33 8.41 -30.83
N VAL A 123 7.41 9.18 -30.71
CA VAL A 123 8.71 8.67 -30.24
C VAL A 123 8.71 8.46 -28.74
N LEU A 124 8.27 9.44 -27.96
CA LEU A 124 8.38 9.45 -26.49
C LEU A 124 7.16 8.87 -25.77
N PHE A 125 5.96 9.01 -26.31
CA PHE A 125 4.71 8.65 -25.61
C PHE A 125 3.85 7.63 -26.36
N ALA A 126 4.44 6.90 -27.33
CA ALA A 126 3.76 5.86 -28.12
C ALA A 126 2.45 6.31 -28.78
N SER A 127 2.39 7.57 -29.21
CA SER A 127 1.19 8.20 -29.81
C SER A 127 -0.02 8.29 -28.87
N HIS A 128 0.17 8.20 -27.55
CA HIS A 128 -0.92 8.26 -26.58
C HIS A 128 -1.55 9.66 -26.47
N LEU A 129 -0.80 10.73 -26.75
CA LEU A 129 -1.27 12.12 -26.63
C LEU A 129 -1.99 12.63 -27.87
N LYS A 130 -1.81 11.96 -29.02
CA LYS A 130 -2.47 12.30 -30.28
C LYS A 130 -3.98 12.34 -30.09
N ASP A 131 -4.58 13.44 -30.56
CA ASP A 131 -5.99 13.77 -30.42
C ASP A 131 -6.49 13.96 -28.96
N ALA A 132 -5.72 13.56 -27.94
CA ALA A 132 -6.05 13.76 -26.53
C ALA A 132 -5.69 15.17 -26.02
N VAL A 133 -4.76 15.86 -26.69
CA VAL A 133 -4.23 17.17 -26.29
C VAL A 133 -4.68 18.29 -27.23
N PHE A 134 -5.18 19.36 -26.64
CA PHE A 134 -5.30 20.68 -27.25
C PHE A 134 -4.07 21.52 -26.89
N LEU A 135 -3.36 22.04 -27.88
CA LEU A 135 -2.15 22.85 -27.69
C LEU A 135 -2.43 24.30 -28.09
N ASN A 136 -2.00 25.25 -27.26
CA ASN A 136 -2.08 26.66 -27.58
C ASN A 136 -0.89 27.44 -27.02
N ILE A 137 -0.67 28.65 -27.54
CA ILE A 137 0.32 29.59 -27.05
C ILE A 137 -0.42 30.87 -26.63
N LYS A 138 -0.25 31.28 -25.37
CA LYS A 138 -0.84 32.50 -24.81
C LYS A 138 0.13 33.12 -23.79
N GLY A 139 -0.07 34.39 -23.43
CA GLY A 139 0.66 34.98 -22.31
C GLY A 139 0.14 34.43 -20.98
N LEU A 140 1.02 33.94 -20.12
CA LEU A 140 0.69 33.33 -18.81
C LEU A 140 1.42 33.98 -17.62
N GLY A 141 2.04 35.16 -17.82
CA GLY A 141 2.92 35.80 -16.83
C GLY A 141 4.40 35.59 -17.15
N SER A 142 5.30 36.09 -16.32
CA SER A 142 6.76 36.01 -16.55
C SER A 142 7.41 34.75 -15.96
N ASP A 143 6.83 34.17 -14.91
CA ASP A 143 7.51 33.16 -14.07
C ASP A 143 7.13 31.70 -14.39
N VAL A 144 6.30 31.48 -15.41
CA VAL A 144 5.82 30.16 -15.84
C VAL A 144 6.22 29.86 -17.28
N SER A 145 6.64 28.62 -17.57
CA SER A 145 6.90 28.17 -18.94
C SER A 145 5.61 27.85 -19.69
N GLY A 146 4.56 27.50 -18.95
CA GLY A 146 3.27 27.12 -19.47
C GLY A 146 2.38 26.55 -18.37
N ALA A 147 1.22 26.06 -18.79
CA ALA A 147 0.26 25.40 -17.93
C ALA A 147 -0.36 24.17 -18.61
N THR A 148 -0.51 23.08 -17.85
CA THR A 148 -1.27 21.90 -18.29
C THR A 148 -2.57 21.80 -17.48
N TYR A 149 -3.71 21.72 -18.17
CA TYR A 149 -5.03 21.62 -17.56
C TYR A 149 -5.63 20.25 -17.79
N THR A 150 -6.31 19.73 -16.78
CA THR A 150 -7.10 18.51 -16.91
C THR A 150 -8.29 18.69 -17.86
N HIS A 151 -8.93 17.58 -18.20
CA HIS A 151 -9.98 17.50 -19.22
C HIS A 151 -11.10 18.50 -18.98
N SER A 152 -11.40 19.34 -19.97
CA SER A 152 -12.50 20.34 -19.92
C SER A 152 -12.29 21.51 -18.95
N TRP A 153 -11.13 21.63 -18.31
CA TRP A 153 -10.82 22.71 -17.36
C TRP A 153 -9.81 23.73 -17.90
N GLY A 154 -9.48 23.65 -19.19
CA GLY A 154 -8.64 24.62 -19.85
C GLY A 154 -9.31 26.00 -19.96
N PRO A 155 -8.54 27.06 -20.29
CA PRO A 155 -9.08 28.42 -20.40
C PRO A 155 -10.07 28.59 -21.57
N ASN A 156 -10.16 27.63 -22.49
CA ASN A 156 -11.22 27.57 -23.49
C ASN A 156 -12.26 26.51 -23.07
N ILE A 157 -13.44 26.97 -22.66
CA ILE A 157 -14.55 26.14 -22.18
C ILE A 157 -15.10 25.14 -23.23
N GLU A 158 -14.87 25.40 -24.51
CA GLU A 158 -15.29 24.53 -25.61
C GLU A 158 -14.39 23.28 -25.70
N VAL A 159 -13.13 23.41 -25.29
CA VAL A 159 -12.15 22.33 -25.36
C VAL A 159 -12.47 21.29 -24.29
N LYS A 160 -12.81 20.07 -24.70
CA LYS A 160 -13.07 18.93 -23.79
C LYS A 160 -11.86 18.02 -23.58
N ARG A 161 -10.71 18.41 -24.10
CA ARG A 161 -9.43 17.70 -24.07
C ARG A 161 -8.52 18.21 -22.96
N ILE A 162 -7.39 17.53 -22.76
CA ILE A 162 -6.29 18.05 -21.95
C ILE A 162 -5.75 19.30 -22.66
N SER A 163 -5.60 20.41 -21.95
CA SER A 163 -5.09 21.65 -22.57
C SER A 163 -3.65 21.90 -22.13
N ILE A 164 -2.73 21.98 -23.08
CA ILE A 164 -1.38 22.50 -22.87
C ILE A 164 -1.36 23.93 -23.40
N ILE A 165 -1.04 24.88 -22.53
CA ILE A 165 -0.90 26.30 -22.88
C ILE A 165 0.55 26.70 -22.62
N LEU A 166 1.35 26.87 -23.67
CA LEU A 166 2.72 27.35 -23.53
C LEU A 166 2.75 28.87 -23.43
N ASN A 167 3.66 29.38 -22.60
CA ASN A 167 3.80 30.83 -22.40
C ASN A 167 4.47 31.49 -23.59
N GLY A 168 3.71 32.29 -24.35
CA GLY A 168 4.21 33.03 -25.51
C GLY A 168 5.36 33.99 -25.18
N GLY A 169 5.35 34.58 -23.98
CA GLY A 169 6.43 35.44 -23.50
C GLY A 169 7.74 34.68 -23.29
N ALA A 170 7.67 33.49 -22.69
CA ALA A 170 8.83 32.61 -22.53
C ALA A 170 9.35 32.12 -23.88
N LEU A 171 8.46 31.76 -24.82
CA LEU A 171 8.83 31.29 -26.16
C LEU A 171 9.48 32.39 -27.03
N GLN A 172 9.17 33.66 -26.81
CA GLN A 172 9.72 34.77 -27.62
C GLN A 172 11.26 34.87 -27.51
N TYR A 173 11.82 34.48 -26.37
CA TYR A 173 13.27 34.59 -26.08
C TYR A 173 13.94 33.22 -25.91
N ALA A 174 13.19 32.14 -26.04
CA ALA A 174 13.69 30.77 -25.97
C ALA A 174 14.57 30.44 -27.19
N LYS A 175 15.47 29.47 -27.04
CA LYS A 175 16.07 28.77 -28.19
C LYS A 175 15.24 27.54 -28.55
N ALA A 176 15.45 26.94 -29.73
CA ALA A 176 14.74 25.72 -30.11
C ALA A 176 14.81 24.62 -29.04
N ARG A 177 15.99 24.41 -28.43
CA ARG A 177 16.17 23.43 -27.35
C ARG A 177 15.30 23.70 -26.13
N ASP A 178 15.06 24.97 -25.80
CA ASP A 178 14.27 25.38 -24.64
C ASP A 178 12.78 25.16 -24.96
N VAL A 179 12.35 25.48 -26.19
CA VAL A 179 10.99 25.18 -26.67
C VAL A 179 10.70 23.68 -26.66
N VAL A 180 11.63 22.85 -27.12
CA VAL A 180 11.49 21.38 -27.07
C VAL A 180 11.37 20.91 -25.61
N ALA A 181 12.22 21.40 -24.71
CA ALA A 181 12.19 21.04 -23.30
C ALA A 181 10.88 21.44 -22.61
N MET A 182 10.42 22.69 -22.82
CA MET A 182 9.14 23.18 -22.31
C MET A 182 7.98 22.34 -22.82
N LEU A 183 7.96 22.01 -24.11
CA LEU A 183 6.89 21.19 -24.67
C LEU A 183 6.89 19.78 -24.06
N ILE A 184 8.05 19.11 -23.99
CA ILE A 184 8.15 17.78 -23.39
C ILE A 184 7.70 17.80 -21.93
N HIS A 185 8.11 18.80 -21.15
CA HIS A 185 7.70 18.97 -19.76
C HIS A 185 6.17 18.92 -19.62
N HIS A 186 5.45 19.71 -20.42
CA HIS A 186 3.99 19.70 -20.40
C HIS A 186 3.36 18.43 -20.99
N MET A 187 4.02 17.77 -21.95
CA MET A 187 3.59 16.47 -22.47
C MET A 187 3.69 15.36 -21.42
N ILE A 188 4.63 15.43 -20.46
CA ILE A 188 4.70 14.49 -19.33
C ILE A 188 3.45 14.62 -18.45
N HIS A 189 3.05 15.84 -18.09
CA HIS A 189 1.80 16.09 -17.36
C HIS A 189 0.58 15.56 -18.12
N ALA A 190 0.49 15.84 -19.42
CA ALA A 190 -0.59 15.34 -20.26
C ALA A 190 -0.58 13.80 -20.36
N TYR A 191 0.59 13.17 -20.37
CA TYR A 191 0.72 11.71 -20.38
C TYR A 191 0.13 11.08 -19.13
N PHE A 192 0.38 11.64 -17.94
CA PHE A 192 -0.25 11.14 -16.72
C PHE A 192 -1.77 11.28 -16.75
N LEU A 193 -2.30 12.38 -17.30
CA LEU A 193 -3.75 12.56 -17.46
C LEU A 193 -4.39 11.61 -18.48
N VAL A 194 -3.66 11.16 -19.51
CA VAL A 194 -4.13 10.11 -20.42
C VAL A 194 -4.01 8.72 -19.79
N ALA A 195 -2.91 8.45 -19.08
CA ALA A 195 -2.64 7.14 -18.52
C ALA A 195 -3.52 6.83 -17.30
N CYS A 196 -3.63 7.78 -16.37
CA CYS A 196 -4.34 7.64 -15.10
C CYS A 196 -5.79 8.15 -15.14
N GLY A 197 -6.12 8.91 -16.20
CA GLY A 197 -7.39 9.57 -16.38
C GLY A 197 -7.42 11.00 -15.81
N PRO A 198 -8.58 11.67 -15.90
CA PRO A 198 -8.73 13.04 -15.40
C PRO A 198 -8.44 13.12 -13.90
N GLN A 199 -7.64 14.10 -13.51
CA GLN A 199 -7.49 14.50 -12.11
C GLN A 199 -8.82 15.10 -11.65
N LYS A 200 -9.24 14.74 -10.44
CA LYS A 200 -10.41 15.30 -9.76
C LYS A 200 -9.94 16.03 -8.51
N GLU A 201 -10.79 16.87 -7.96
CA GLU A 201 -10.50 17.61 -6.73
C GLU A 201 -10.18 16.66 -5.56
N GLU A 202 -10.87 15.53 -5.45
CA GLU A 202 -10.58 14.52 -4.42
C GLU A 202 -9.30 13.69 -4.68
N ASP A 203 -8.68 13.81 -5.86
CA ASP A 203 -7.55 13.01 -6.33
C ASP A 203 -6.24 13.84 -6.37
N VAL A 204 -6.22 15.07 -5.82
CA VAL A 204 -5.06 15.99 -5.84
C VAL A 204 -3.84 15.38 -5.16
N ASP A 205 -4.05 14.67 -4.05
CA ASP A 205 -2.97 14.00 -3.31
C ASP A 205 -2.30 12.86 -4.10
N TYR A 206 -2.90 12.44 -5.23
CA TYR A 206 -2.29 11.50 -6.17
C TYR A 206 -1.28 12.14 -7.10
N ARG A 207 -1.30 13.48 -7.20
CA ARG A 207 -0.23 14.32 -7.76
C ARG A 207 0.07 14.08 -9.24
N CYS A 208 -0.93 13.78 -10.07
CA CYS A 208 -0.72 13.55 -11.51
C CYS A 208 -0.19 14.79 -12.26
N LEU A 209 -0.38 15.98 -11.71
CA LEU A 209 0.04 17.25 -12.27
C LEU A 209 1.27 17.85 -11.55
N ASP A 210 1.81 17.18 -10.54
CA ASP A 210 2.91 17.72 -9.73
C ASP A 210 4.28 17.30 -10.27
N HIS A 211 5.29 18.03 -9.83
CA HIS A 211 6.71 17.76 -10.07
C HIS A 211 7.29 16.70 -9.12
N GLY A 212 6.61 15.55 -8.98
CA GLY A 212 7.00 14.47 -8.07
C GLY A 212 8.08 13.53 -8.61
N VAL A 213 8.39 12.47 -7.82
CA VAL A 213 9.34 11.41 -8.23
C VAL A 213 8.94 10.70 -9.53
N HIS A 214 7.64 10.58 -9.80
CA HIS A 214 7.11 9.98 -11.02
C HIS A 214 7.40 10.86 -12.25
N PHE A 215 7.25 12.18 -12.13
CA PHE A 215 7.63 13.14 -13.16
C PHE A 215 9.14 13.08 -13.40
N GLY A 216 9.91 13.13 -12.32
CA GLY A 216 11.37 13.04 -12.35
C GLY A 216 11.89 11.79 -13.06
N ALA A 217 11.26 10.63 -12.85
CA ALA A 217 11.67 9.38 -13.49
C ALA A 217 11.51 9.43 -15.03
N ILE A 218 10.36 9.91 -15.53
CA ILE A 218 10.12 10.07 -16.96
C ILE A 218 11.07 11.12 -17.55
N MET A 219 11.21 12.25 -16.86
CA MET A 219 12.11 13.33 -17.26
C MET A 219 13.56 12.84 -17.40
N LEU A 220 14.09 12.14 -16.39
CA LEU A 220 15.45 11.59 -16.41
C LEU A 220 15.64 10.54 -17.51
N ALA A 221 14.64 9.70 -17.76
CA ALA A 221 14.70 8.74 -18.88
C ALA A 221 14.83 9.44 -20.24
N ILE A 222 14.08 10.54 -20.46
CA ILE A 222 14.18 11.34 -21.68
C ILE A 222 15.53 12.07 -21.76
N LYS A 223 16.06 12.58 -20.64
CA LYS A 223 17.39 13.20 -20.59
C LYS A 223 18.48 12.20 -20.97
N LYS A 224 18.45 11.00 -20.37
CA LYS A 224 19.36 9.88 -20.70
C LYS A 224 19.27 9.52 -22.18
N LEU A 225 18.06 9.40 -22.74
CA LEU A 225 17.84 9.17 -24.17
C LEU A 225 18.51 10.25 -25.03
N SER A 226 18.35 11.53 -24.67
CA SER A 226 18.93 12.65 -25.42
C SER A 226 20.46 12.72 -25.37
N ALA A 227 21.07 12.17 -24.31
CA ALA A 227 22.50 12.19 -24.07
C ALA A 227 23.28 11.16 -24.91
N ILE A 228 22.61 10.16 -25.50
CA ILE A 228 23.23 9.08 -26.29
C ILE A 228 24.09 9.61 -27.44
N HIS A 229 23.66 10.70 -28.08
CA HIS A 229 24.43 11.35 -29.15
C HIS A 229 25.35 12.48 -28.64
N GLY A 230 25.76 12.43 -27.37
CA GLY A 230 26.71 13.36 -26.75
C GLY A 230 26.17 14.77 -26.45
N LYS A 231 24.86 15.02 -26.64
CA LYS A 231 24.23 16.32 -26.42
C LYS A 231 22.92 16.18 -25.62
N GLU A 232 23.03 16.06 -24.30
CA GLU A 232 21.88 16.04 -23.41
C GLU A 232 20.97 17.27 -23.60
N LEU A 233 19.65 17.07 -23.48
CA LEU A 233 18.65 18.14 -23.43
C LEU A 233 18.63 18.76 -22.03
N THR A 234 19.72 19.45 -21.67
CA THR A 234 19.88 20.07 -20.35
C THR A 234 18.79 21.05 -19.92
N PRO A 235 18.06 21.76 -20.82
CA PRO A 235 16.94 22.63 -20.40
C PRO A 235 15.70 21.87 -19.92
N LEU A 236 15.62 20.54 -20.11
CA LEU A 236 14.57 19.71 -19.54
C LEU A 236 14.91 19.43 -18.08
N ASP A 237 14.17 20.06 -17.18
CA ASP A 237 14.32 19.92 -15.73
C ASP A 237 12.96 20.12 -15.01
N PHE A 238 12.94 19.96 -13.68
CA PHE A 238 11.77 20.18 -12.83
C PHE A 238 11.28 21.63 -12.90
N GLY A 239 12.21 22.57 -12.85
CA GLY A 239 11.97 23.98 -13.15
C GLY A 239 12.57 24.34 -14.50
N HIS A 240 12.09 25.41 -15.12
CA HIS A 240 12.73 25.93 -16.31
C HIS A 240 13.86 26.89 -15.94
N GLY A 241 15.09 26.39 -16.00
CA GLY A 241 16.31 27.20 -15.89
C GLY A 241 16.55 28.09 -17.11
N SER A 242 15.49 28.76 -17.61
CA SER A 242 15.65 29.85 -18.56
C SER A 242 16.56 30.87 -17.88
N ALA A 243 17.84 30.81 -18.25
CA ALA A 243 18.92 31.65 -17.77
C ALA A 243 18.36 33.00 -17.38
N ALA A 244 18.37 33.31 -16.08
CA ALA A 244 18.00 34.58 -15.47
C ALA A 244 17.30 35.44 -16.50
N ILE A 245 15.98 35.21 -16.69
CA ILE A 245 15.12 35.94 -17.62
C ILE A 245 15.75 37.30 -17.80
N ARG A 246 16.36 37.55 -18.98
CA ARG A 246 17.18 38.75 -19.28
C ARG A 246 16.33 40.02 -19.30
N TYR A 247 15.28 40.09 -18.49
CA TYR A 247 14.81 41.33 -17.95
C TYR A 247 15.93 41.91 -17.09
N ARG A 248 16.74 42.76 -17.73
CA ARG A 248 17.35 43.94 -17.12
C ARG A 248 16.25 44.83 -16.51
N ALA A 249 15.53 44.33 -15.54
CA ALA A 249 14.56 45.07 -14.73
C ALA A 249 14.74 44.64 -13.27
N GLU A 250 16.01 44.63 -12.82
CA GLU A 250 16.41 44.52 -11.43
C GLU A 250 15.93 45.69 -10.54
N GLU A 251 15.10 46.62 -11.04
CA GLU A 251 14.65 47.77 -10.24
C GLU A 251 13.17 47.75 -9.80
N TYR A 252 12.34 46.77 -10.17
CA TYR A 252 10.90 46.82 -9.83
C TYR A 252 10.25 45.53 -9.30
N TYR A 253 10.98 44.43 -9.13
CA TYR A 253 10.41 43.21 -8.54
C TYR A 253 10.43 43.28 -7.00
N HIS A 254 9.42 43.94 -6.44
CA HIS A 254 9.18 43.99 -5.00
C HIS A 254 8.83 42.60 -4.43
N PRO A 255 9.33 42.23 -3.23
CA PRO A 255 8.96 41.00 -2.51
C PRO A 255 7.45 40.82 -2.28
N ARG A 256 6.69 41.92 -2.30
CA ARG A 256 5.22 41.94 -2.16
C ARG A 256 4.50 41.27 -3.34
N MET A 257 5.07 41.30 -4.54
CA MET A 257 4.44 40.72 -5.73
C MET A 257 4.61 39.20 -5.80
N LYS A 258 5.72 38.69 -5.26
CA LYS A 258 5.94 37.25 -5.08
C LYS A 258 4.85 36.63 -4.19
N GLN A 259 4.48 37.31 -3.10
CA GLN A 259 3.38 36.88 -2.22
C GLN A 259 2.02 36.95 -2.90
N ILE A 260 1.78 37.88 -3.83
CA ILE A 260 0.52 38.00 -4.57
C ILE A 260 0.41 36.91 -5.64
N ILE A 261 1.50 36.57 -6.34
CA ILE A 261 1.53 35.46 -7.31
C ILE A 261 1.36 34.11 -6.58
N GLU A 262 2.05 33.92 -5.46
CA GLU A 262 1.85 32.75 -4.58
C GLU A 262 0.43 32.66 -3.99
N GLN A 263 -0.32 33.78 -3.96
CA GLN A 263 -1.70 33.87 -3.47
C GLN A 263 -2.74 33.78 -4.60
N GLU A 264 -2.41 34.09 -5.85
CA GLU A 264 -3.27 33.88 -7.03
C GLU A 264 -3.12 32.46 -7.61
N ASP A 265 -1.95 31.84 -7.44
CA ASP A 265 -1.68 30.42 -7.65
C ASP A 265 -2.02 29.58 -6.41
N GLU A 266 -3.15 29.89 -5.72
CA GLU A 266 -3.80 28.87 -4.90
C GLU A 266 -3.95 27.61 -5.76
N GLU A 267 -3.22 26.53 -5.40
CA GLU A 267 -3.00 25.33 -6.21
C GLU A 267 -4.32 24.80 -6.76
N LYS A 268 -4.65 25.21 -7.99
CA LYS A 268 -5.91 24.77 -8.60
C LYS A 268 -5.73 23.31 -8.96
N TRP A 269 -6.52 22.46 -8.32
CA TRP A 269 -6.48 21.01 -8.49
C TRP A 269 -6.54 20.53 -9.95
N TYR A 270 -7.03 21.37 -10.87
CA TYR A 270 -7.21 21.02 -12.27
C TYR A 270 -6.09 21.51 -13.20
N CYS A 271 -5.06 22.22 -12.72
CA CYS A 271 -3.95 22.68 -13.56
C CYS A 271 -2.59 22.71 -12.86
N SER A 272 -1.52 22.49 -13.63
CA SER A 272 -0.14 22.76 -13.18
C SER A 272 0.45 23.97 -13.88
N HIS A 273 0.73 25.03 -13.12
CA HIS A 273 1.61 26.11 -13.55
C HIS A 273 3.06 25.68 -13.35
N CYS A 274 3.81 25.56 -14.45
CA CYS A 274 5.18 25.03 -14.40
C CYS A 274 6.16 26.19 -14.23
N HIS A 275 6.46 26.52 -12.98
CA HIS A 275 7.33 27.64 -12.62
C HIS A 275 8.81 27.36 -12.92
N CYS A 276 9.61 28.43 -13.04
CA CYS A 276 11.05 28.34 -13.24
C CYS A 276 11.82 27.85 -11.99
N ASN A 277 11.27 28.05 -10.80
CA ASN A 277 11.93 27.88 -9.50
C ASN A 277 11.53 26.61 -8.73
N VAL A 278 11.03 25.58 -9.42
CA VAL A 278 10.67 24.30 -8.79
C VAL A 278 11.93 23.59 -8.29
N GLU A 279 11.91 23.16 -7.02
CA GLU A 279 13.04 22.45 -6.41
C GLU A 279 13.23 21.07 -7.06
N ALA A 280 14.46 20.76 -7.48
CA ALA A 280 14.78 19.49 -8.10
C ALA A 280 14.87 18.35 -7.07
N ILE A 281 14.26 17.21 -7.39
CA ILE A 281 14.42 16.00 -6.60
C ILE A 281 15.73 15.29 -7.00
N PRO A 282 16.63 14.95 -6.06
CA PRO A 282 17.88 14.26 -6.38
C PRO A 282 17.65 12.93 -7.12
N GLU A 283 18.42 12.68 -8.19
CA GLU A 283 18.32 11.46 -9.02
C GLU A 283 18.38 10.17 -8.18
N ARG A 284 19.27 10.11 -7.18
CA ARG A 284 19.36 8.97 -6.26
C ARG A 284 18.05 8.62 -5.55
N HIS A 285 17.17 9.59 -5.29
CA HIS A 285 15.88 9.35 -4.66
C HIS A 285 14.87 8.82 -5.67
N ILE A 286 14.91 9.33 -6.91
CA ILE A 286 14.07 8.87 -8.02
C ILE A 286 14.43 7.42 -8.37
N ASP A 287 15.71 7.10 -8.52
CA ASP A 287 16.17 5.74 -8.83
C ASP A 287 15.81 4.74 -7.73
N LYS A 288 15.99 5.15 -6.46
CA LYS A 288 15.59 4.34 -5.30
C LYS A 288 14.08 4.06 -5.32
N TRP A 289 13.26 5.06 -5.61
CA TRP A 289 11.82 4.91 -5.72
C TRP A 289 11.44 4.00 -6.90
N TYR A 290 11.97 4.24 -8.10
CA TYR A 290 11.69 3.45 -9.30
C TYR A 290 12.04 1.97 -9.10
N THR A 291 13.23 1.69 -8.54
CA THR A 291 13.70 0.32 -8.29
C THR A 291 12.83 -0.43 -7.28
N ARG A 292 12.32 0.27 -6.26
CA ARG A 292 11.49 -0.34 -5.20
C ARG A 292 10.02 -0.50 -5.61
N VAL A 293 9.50 0.42 -6.41
CA VAL A 293 8.07 0.55 -6.67
C VAL A 293 7.69 0.14 -8.09
N CYS A 294 8.30 0.74 -9.11
CA CYS A 294 7.94 0.53 -10.52
C CYS A 294 8.50 -0.77 -11.08
N LYS A 295 9.81 -1.02 -10.90
CA LYS A 295 10.48 -2.19 -11.48
C LYS A 295 9.85 -3.53 -11.07
N PRO A 296 9.46 -3.76 -9.81
CA PRO A 296 8.85 -5.03 -9.41
C PRO A 296 7.44 -5.28 -10.00
N MET A 297 6.78 -4.27 -10.58
CA MET A 297 5.42 -4.41 -11.13
C MET A 297 5.34 -5.35 -12.34
N PHE A 298 6.45 -5.51 -13.06
CA PHE A 298 6.52 -6.44 -14.20
C PHE A 298 6.35 -7.91 -13.76
N ASP A 299 6.77 -8.24 -12.54
CA ASP A 299 6.68 -9.59 -11.94
C ASP A 299 5.34 -9.86 -11.23
N GLN A 300 4.43 -8.87 -11.24
CA GLN A 300 3.13 -8.92 -10.57
C GLN A 300 1.97 -9.10 -11.56
N PRO A 301 0.79 -9.57 -11.07
CA PRO A 301 -0.41 -9.70 -11.89
C PRO A 301 -0.87 -8.36 -12.50
N ARG A 302 -1.56 -8.40 -13.63
CA ARG A 302 -2.02 -7.16 -14.33
C ARG A 302 -2.92 -6.27 -13.46
N SER A 303 -3.61 -6.83 -12.47
CA SER A 303 -4.42 -6.10 -11.50
C SER A 303 -3.60 -5.09 -10.67
N VAL A 304 -2.28 -5.25 -10.52
CA VAL A 304 -1.47 -4.24 -9.82
C VAL A 304 -1.29 -2.96 -10.64
N ARG A 305 -1.63 -2.98 -11.93
CA ARG A 305 -1.41 -1.89 -12.89
C ARG A 305 -2.59 -0.95 -12.99
N THR A 306 -3.73 -1.35 -12.43
CA THR A 306 -4.99 -0.61 -12.51
C THR A 306 -5.01 0.55 -11.53
N ALA A 307 -5.79 1.58 -11.87
CA ALA A 307 -6.08 2.71 -10.99
C ALA A 307 -6.81 2.30 -9.70
N ASP A 308 -7.51 1.16 -9.71
CA ASP A 308 -8.25 0.64 -8.56
C ASP A 308 -7.42 -0.37 -7.77
N VAL A 309 -7.67 -0.44 -6.46
CA VAL A 309 -7.05 -1.39 -5.54
C VAL A 309 -8.06 -1.86 -4.50
N THR A 310 -7.85 -3.08 -3.99
CA THR A 310 -8.67 -3.59 -2.90
C THR A 310 -8.15 -3.03 -1.57
N VAL A 311 -9.05 -2.61 -0.70
CA VAL A 311 -8.73 -2.14 0.66
C VAL A 311 -9.58 -2.90 1.67
N TYR A 312 -9.06 -3.03 2.88
CA TYR A 312 -9.85 -3.53 4.00
C TYR A 312 -10.68 -2.41 4.62
N ASN A 313 -11.99 -2.62 4.78
CA ASN A 313 -12.89 -1.67 5.41
C ASN A 313 -13.01 -1.96 6.91
N ASP A 314 -12.45 -1.09 7.74
CA ASP A 314 -12.41 -1.27 9.21
C ASP A 314 -13.79 -1.31 9.86
N ARG A 315 -14.80 -0.69 9.25
CA ARG A 315 -16.17 -0.62 9.82
C ARG A 315 -17.00 -1.85 9.47
N ARG A 316 -16.86 -2.32 8.24
CA ARG A 316 -17.66 -3.45 7.70
C ARG A 316 -16.93 -4.79 7.79
N HIS A 317 -15.62 -4.75 7.99
CA HIS A 317 -14.72 -5.90 8.05
C HIS A 317 -14.78 -6.78 6.80
N GLU A 318 -14.86 -6.13 5.66
CA GLU A 318 -14.92 -6.74 4.33
C GLU A 318 -13.95 -6.02 3.39
N PHE A 319 -13.70 -6.63 2.23
CA PHE A 319 -12.93 -5.99 1.17
C PHE A 319 -13.80 -5.02 0.37
N GLY A 320 -13.29 -3.80 0.18
CA GLY A 320 -13.85 -2.80 -0.73
C GLY A 320 -12.85 -2.48 -1.85
N VAL A 321 -13.34 -1.90 -2.94
CA VAL A 321 -12.49 -1.39 -4.03
C VAL A 321 -12.51 0.12 -4.00
N ILE A 322 -11.33 0.74 -4.01
CA ILE A 322 -11.16 2.19 -4.02
C ILE A 322 -10.10 2.56 -5.08
N ARG A 323 -10.24 3.76 -5.68
CA ARG A 323 -9.19 4.32 -6.54
C ARG A 323 -7.94 4.63 -5.73
N ARG A 324 -6.77 4.24 -6.21
CA ARG A 324 -5.47 4.54 -5.58
C ARG A 324 -5.25 6.03 -5.35
N ALA A 325 -5.85 6.87 -6.19
CA ALA A 325 -5.79 8.31 -6.08
C ALA A 325 -6.41 8.89 -4.79
N ARG A 326 -7.30 8.13 -4.14
CA ARG A 326 -7.93 8.50 -2.87
C ARG A 326 -7.23 7.93 -1.65
N LEU A 327 -6.10 7.25 -1.84
CA LEU A 327 -5.32 6.64 -0.77
C LEU A 327 -4.06 7.47 -0.54
N PRO A 328 -3.49 7.41 0.68
CA PRO A 328 -2.22 8.07 0.97
C PRO A 328 -1.13 7.72 -0.06
N PRO A 329 -0.19 8.66 -0.33
CA PRO A 329 0.83 8.50 -1.36
C PRO A 329 1.55 7.16 -1.28
N ALA A 330 1.68 6.51 -2.45
CA ALA A 330 2.09 5.12 -2.51
C ALA A 330 3.52 4.82 -2.05
N ALA A 331 4.36 5.86 -1.85
CA ALA A 331 5.75 5.73 -1.43
C ALA A 331 5.90 5.05 -0.06
N GLU A 332 4.90 5.18 0.82
CA GLU A 332 4.88 4.56 2.15
C GLU A 332 3.94 3.35 2.22
N SER A 333 3.14 3.10 1.18
CA SER A 333 2.20 1.99 1.15
C SER A 333 2.83 0.66 0.75
N ILE A 334 2.21 -0.42 1.20
CA ILE A 334 2.53 -1.78 0.80
C ILE A 334 1.29 -2.49 0.27
N GLU A 335 1.50 -3.53 -0.54
CA GLU A 335 0.41 -4.30 -1.12
C GLU A 335 0.65 -5.80 -0.98
N PHE A 336 -0.35 -6.48 -0.41
CA PHE A 336 -0.40 -7.94 -0.41
C PHE A 336 -1.08 -8.42 -1.68
N ILE A 337 -0.43 -9.33 -2.41
CA ILE A 337 -1.02 -9.94 -3.61
C ILE A 337 -1.72 -11.23 -3.18
N PHE A 338 -3.05 -11.17 -3.03
CA PHE A 338 -3.89 -12.28 -2.59
C PHE A 338 -4.78 -12.78 -3.73
N LYS A 339 -4.56 -14.02 -4.20
CA LYS A 339 -5.27 -14.61 -5.34
C LYS A 339 -5.32 -13.66 -6.55
N GLU A 340 -4.15 -13.16 -6.94
CA GLU A 340 -3.96 -12.17 -8.01
C GLU A 340 -4.62 -10.80 -7.79
N ARG A 341 -5.16 -10.51 -6.61
CA ARG A 341 -5.73 -9.20 -6.27
C ARG A 341 -4.77 -8.43 -5.36
N PRO A 342 -4.40 -7.18 -5.70
CA PRO A 342 -3.66 -6.33 -4.78
C PRO A 342 -4.56 -5.83 -3.66
N VAL A 343 -4.13 -6.01 -2.42
CA VAL A 343 -4.75 -5.48 -1.21
C VAL A 343 -3.81 -4.47 -0.58
N TYR A 344 -4.22 -3.21 -0.61
CA TYR A 344 -3.48 -2.06 -0.09
C TYR A 344 -3.52 -2.04 1.43
N VAL A 345 -2.36 -1.77 2.04
CA VAL A 345 -2.19 -1.50 3.46
C VAL A 345 -1.25 -0.30 3.62
N ASP A 346 -1.63 0.65 4.47
CA ASP A 346 -0.76 1.76 4.86
C ASP A 346 0.48 1.19 5.58
N GLY A 347 1.68 1.58 5.16
CA GLY A 347 2.93 1.10 5.75
C GLY A 347 3.04 1.38 7.25
N LYS A 348 2.34 2.41 7.75
CA LYS A 348 2.27 2.68 9.20
C LYS A 348 1.71 1.49 9.99
N LYS A 349 0.79 0.72 9.39
CA LYS A 349 0.14 -0.44 10.05
C LYS A 349 1.05 -1.64 10.22
N ILE A 350 2.15 -1.72 9.48
CA ILE A 350 3.13 -2.81 9.63
C ILE A 350 4.38 -2.41 10.42
N ASN A 351 4.51 -1.13 10.80
CA ASN A 351 5.68 -0.65 11.53
C ASN A 351 5.83 -1.34 12.90
N ASP A 352 4.71 -1.67 13.54
CA ASP A 352 4.66 -2.34 14.83
C ASP A 352 4.79 -3.88 14.73
N ILE A 353 4.96 -4.41 13.51
CA ILE A 353 5.03 -5.85 13.24
C ILE A 353 6.32 -6.17 12.45
N PRO A 354 7.47 -6.28 13.16
CA PRO A 354 8.80 -6.36 12.53
C PRO A 354 8.96 -7.51 11.54
N SER A 355 8.35 -8.67 11.76
CA SER A 355 8.48 -9.81 10.84
C SER A 355 7.90 -9.50 9.46
N ILE A 356 6.80 -8.75 9.41
CA ILE A 356 6.12 -8.38 8.16
C ILE A 356 6.98 -7.36 7.42
N ARG A 357 7.48 -6.34 8.12
CA ARG A 357 8.40 -5.35 7.54
C ARG A 357 9.64 -6.03 6.96
N TYR A 358 10.25 -6.95 7.72
CA TYR A 358 11.39 -7.74 7.27
C TYR A 358 11.08 -8.56 6.00
N ALA A 359 9.86 -9.10 5.88
CA ALA A 359 9.46 -9.82 4.67
C ALA A 359 9.43 -8.91 3.42
N PHE A 360 8.92 -7.68 3.54
CA PHE A 360 8.97 -6.70 2.44
C PHE A 360 10.39 -6.24 2.12
N ASP A 361 11.21 -5.99 3.14
CA ASP A 361 12.63 -5.61 2.97
C ASP A 361 13.42 -6.73 2.26
N LYS A 362 13.21 -7.99 2.66
CA LYS A 362 13.79 -9.17 2.03
C LYS A 362 13.34 -9.33 0.57
N ALA A 363 12.08 -9.03 0.29
CA ALA A 363 11.54 -9.04 -1.07
C ALA A 363 12.05 -7.86 -1.92
N LYS A 364 12.63 -6.82 -1.30
CA LYS A 364 13.05 -5.56 -1.96
C LYS A 364 11.95 -4.96 -2.85
N SER A 365 10.70 -5.11 -2.42
CA SER A 365 9.51 -4.78 -3.21
C SER A 365 8.43 -4.23 -2.28
N ARG A 366 7.55 -3.37 -2.80
CA ARG A 366 6.32 -2.99 -2.08
C ARG A 366 5.23 -4.04 -2.13
N PHE A 367 5.42 -5.09 -2.94
CA PHE A 367 4.45 -6.16 -3.16
C PHE A 367 4.91 -7.45 -2.47
N LEU A 368 4.00 -8.09 -1.73
CA LEU A 368 4.26 -9.39 -1.11
C LEU A 368 3.16 -10.39 -1.49
N LYS A 369 3.55 -11.48 -2.15
CA LYS A 369 2.63 -12.54 -2.56
C LYS A 369 2.20 -13.38 -1.36
N VAL A 370 0.90 -13.46 -1.12
CA VAL A 370 0.34 -14.29 -0.04
C VAL A 370 0.32 -15.75 -0.48
N HIS A 371 0.68 -16.66 0.42
CA HIS A 371 0.75 -18.09 0.12
C HIS A 371 -0.60 -18.63 -0.37
N LYS A 372 -0.58 -19.43 -1.44
CA LYS A 372 -1.79 -19.91 -2.16
C LYS A 372 -2.76 -20.74 -1.32
N SER A 373 -2.28 -21.39 -0.26
CA SER A 373 -3.12 -22.19 0.64
C SER A 373 -3.91 -21.35 1.66
N VAL A 374 -3.64 -20.04 1.76
CA VAL A 374 -4.35 -19.17 2.68
C VAL A 374 -5.77 -18.93 2.18
N SER A 375 -6.74 -19.22 3.04
CA SER A 375 -8.16 -18.98 2.75
C SER A 375 -8.49 -17.48 2.80
N GLU A 376 -9.54 -17.06 2.10
CA GLU A 376 -9.97 -15.65 2.12
C GLU A 376 -10.46 -15.23 3.51
N LYS A 377 -11.10 -16.14 4.26
CA LYS A 377 -11.49 -15.90 5.65
C LYS A 377 -10.27 -15.68 6.56
N THR A 378 -9.23 -16.50 6.40
CA THR A 378 -7.97 -16.35 7.14
C THR A 378 -7.26 -15.05 6.78
N PHE A 379 -7.25 -14.69 5.50
CA PHE A 379 -6.64 -13.45 5.03
C PHE A 379 -7.40 -12.21 5.49
N LEU A 380 -8.74 -12.23 5.52
CA LEU A 380 -9.55 -11.14 6.09
C LEU A 380 -9.24 -10.91 7.57
N ARG A 381 -9.05 -11.98 8.35
CA ARG A 381 -8.62 -11.87 9.75
C ARG A 381 -7.23 -11.31 9.88
N PHE A 382 -6.33 -11.65 8.96
CA PHE A 382 -5.00 -11.03 8.90
C PHE A 382 -5.09 -9.53 8.63
N MET A 383 -5.97 -9.09 7.74
CA MET A 383 -6.22 -7.66 7.54
C MET A 383 -6.82 -7.00 8.78
N GLU A 384 -7.78 -7.65 9.44
CA GLU A 384 -8.35 -7.19 10.72
C GLU A 384 -7.27 -7.02 11.79
N PHE A 385 -6.35 -7.99 11.90
CA PHE A 385 -5.21 -7.96 12.81
C PHE A 385 -4.28 -6.79 12.52
N LEU A 386 -3.92 -6.57 11.25
CA LEU A 386 -3.07 -5.44 10.86
C LEU A 386 -3.70 -4.09 11.20
N HIS A 387 -5.02 -3.99 11.11
CA HIS A 387 -5.73 -2.72 11.28
C HIS A 387 -6.12 -2.43 12.74
N THR A 388 -6.35 -3.47 13.55
CA THR A 388 -6.90 -3.33 14.91
C THR A 388 -6.04 -3.95 16.00
N GLY A 389 -4.96 -4.65 15.66
CA GLY A 389 -4.14 -5.43 16.60
C GLY A 389 -4.81 -6.71 17.10
N SER A 390 -6.03 -7.02 16.64
CA SER A 390 -6.80 -8.20 17.02
C SER A 390 -7.65 -8.70 15.85
N TYR A 391 -8.29 -9.85 15.98
CA TYR A 391 -9.26 -10.31 14.99
C TYR A 391 -10.38 -11.11 15.63
N ARG A 392 -11.52 -11.14 14.95
CA ARG A 392 -12.71 -11.85 15.41
C ARG A 392 -12.71 -13.30 14.95
N PRO A 393 -13.32 -14.18 15.76
CA PRO A 393 -14.02 -13.90 17.03
C PRO A 393 -13.04 -13.74 18.20
N ASP A 394 -13.34 -12.89 19.18
CA ASP A 394 -12.45 -12.67 20.34
C ASP A 394 -12.61 -13.80 21.38
N PRO A 395 -11.53 -14.45 21.88
CA PRO A 395 -11.61 -15.40 22.97
C PRO A 395 -11.84 -14.76 24.35
N TYR A 396 -11.63 -13.44 24.53
CA TYR A 396 -11.73 -12.80 25.84
C TYR A 396 -13.09 -12.94 26.54
N PRO A 397 -14.26 -12.92 25.86
CA PRO A 397 -15.53 -13.23 26.50
C PRO A 397 -15.55 -14.61 27.17
N PHE A 398 -14.92 -15.61 26.57
CA PHE A 398 -14.80 -16.96 27.13
C PHE A 398 -13.78 -17.00 28.28
N ALA A 399 -12.66 -16.30 28.12
CA ALA A 399 -11.63 -16.21 29.15
C ALA A 399 -12.10 -15.41 30.39
N ALA A 400 -12.90 -14.36 30.21
CA ALA A 400 -13.48 -13.55 31.28
C ALA A 400 -14.52 -14.35 32.07
N ALA A 401 -15.38 -15.11 31.38
CA ALA A 401 -16.30 -16.05 32.01
C ALA A 401 -15.53 -17.08 32.85
N ALA A 402 -14.48 -17.70 32.30
CA ALA A 402 -13.64 -18.64 33.04
C ALA A 402 -12.89 -17.98 34.23
N SER A 403 -12.39 -16.76 34.05
CA SER A 403 -11.69 -16.01 35.11
C SER A 403 -12.61 -15.62 36.26
N SER A 404 -13.88 -15.24 35.96
CA SER A 404 -14.90 -14.96 36.98
C SER A 404 -15.24 -16.16 37.85
N LEU A 405 -14.96 -17.37 37.35
CA LEU A 405 -15.14 -18.65 38.03
C LEU A 405 -13.85 -19.12 38.72
N GLY A 406 -12.82 -18.27 38.79
CA GLY A 406 -11.52 -18.58 39.40
C GLY A 406 -10.64 -19.52 38.56
N ILE A 407 -11.01 -19.75 37.29
CA ILE A 407 -10.33 -20.68 36.39
C ILE A 407 -9.33 -19.90 35.53
N ASN A 408 -8.19 -19.54 36.14
CA ASN A 408 -7.02 -19.05 35.39
C ASN A 408 -6.31 -20.22 34.70
N ARG A 409 -6.96 -20.86 33.72
CA ARG A 409 -6.33 -21.91 32.92
C ARG A 409 -5.43 -21.28 31.86
N LYS A 410 -4.12 -21.44 32.03
CA LYS A 410 -3.13 -21.19 31.00
C LYS A 410 -2.82 -22.52 30.31
N GLY A 411 -3.14 -22.65 29.02
CA GLY A 411 -2.77 -23.81 28.21
C GLY A 411 -3.85 -24.22 27.22
N PRO A 412 -3.63 -25.33 26.48
CA PRO A 412 -4.60 -25.83 25.52
C PRO A 412 -5.97 -26.14 26.16
N PRO A 413 -7.07 -26.00 25.41
CA PRO A 413 -8.41 -26.21 25.95
C PRO A 413 -8.72 -27.70 26.19
N ILE A 414 -9.65 -27.97 27.11
CA ILE A 414 -10.12 -29.34 27.40
C ILE A 414 -11.37 -29.65 26.56
N ILE A 415 -11.40 -30.81 25.89
CA ILE A 415 -12.57 -31.28 25.14
C ILE A 415 -13.73 -31.52 26.10
N LYS A 416 -14.87 -30.89 25.82
CA LYS A 416 -16.15 -31.17 26.47
C LYS A 416 -17.16 -31.71 25.46
N PRO A 417 -18.21 -32.42 25.90
CA PRO A 417 -19.26 -32.90 25.01
C PRO A 417 -19.81 -31.74 24.16
N GLN A 418 -20.02 -32.00 22.87
CA GLN A 418 -20.43 -30.97 21.91
C GLN A 418 -21.69 -30.26 22.41
N GLY A 419 -21.57 -28.95 22.65
CA GLY A 419 -22.74 -28.08 22.69
C GLY A 419 -23.26 -27.86 21.28
N THR A 420 -24.50 -27.38 21.14
CA THR A 420 -25.12 -27.02 19.85
C THR A 420 -24.42 -25.84 19.11
N SER A 421 -23.23 -25.44 19.55
CA SER A 421 -22.52 -24.29 18.99
C SER A 421 -21.89 -24.63 17.63
N THR A 422 -22.19 -23.82 16.63
CA THR A 422 -21.80 -23.99 15.23
C THR A 422 -20.49 -23.29 14.85
N GLU A 423 -19.90 -22.48 15.74
CA GLU A 423 -18.76 -21.62 15.39
C GLU A 423 -17.40 -22.26 15.74
N ALA A 424 -16.49 -22.31 14.77
CA ALA A 424 -15.17 -22.94 14.88
C ALA A 424 -14.05 -21.92 15.18
N TYR A 425 -13.97 -21.48 16.44
CA TYR A 425 -13.06 -20.48 16.96
C TYR A 425 -11.61 -20.95 17.04
N LEU A 426 -11.35 -22.08 17.68
CA LEU A 426 -10.00 -22.63 17.81
C LEU A 426 -9.43 -23.00 16.45
N LEU A 427 -10.24 -23.58 15.57
CA LEU A 427 -9.85 -23.89 14.20
C LEU A 427 -9.41 -22.62 13.44
N THR A 428 -10.12 -21.52 13.66
CA THR A 428 -9.78 -20.21 13.08
C THR A 428 -8.39 -19.73 13.53
N ASP A 429 -8.05 -19.88 14.81
CA ASP A 429 -6.74 -19.48 15.33
C ASP A 429 -5.61 -20.39 14.82
N VAL A 430 -5.86 -21.70 14.67
CA VAL A 430 -4.90 -22.61 14.01
C VAL A 430 -4.63 -22.18 12.57
N GLN A 431 -5.67 -21.84 11.81
CA GLN A 431 -5.50 -21.36 10.43
C GLN A 431 -4.70 -20.05 10.36
N PHE A 432 -4.91 -19.15 11.32
CA PHE A 432 -4.15 -17.90 11.43
C PHE A 432 -2.68 -18.16 11.81
N PHE A 433 -2.42 -19.08 12.74
CA PHE A 433 -1.07 -19.52 13.08
C PHE A 433 -0.34 -20.10 11.85
N LYS A 434 -1.03 -20.92 11.04
CA LYS A 434 -0.48 -21.47 9.80
C LYS A 434 -0.18 -20.39 8.76
N LEU A 435 -1.02 -19.36 8.64
CA LEU A 435 -0.69 -18.17 7.82
C LEU A 435 0.62 -17.54 8.31
N GLY A 436 0.75 -17.32 9.61
CA GLY A 436 1.98 -16.78 10.19
C GLY A 436 3.20 -17.66 9.88
N SER A 437 3.07 -18.98 9.99
CA SER A 437 4.15 -19.92 9.70
C SER A 437 4.55 -19.92 8.22
N LEU A 438 3.57 -19.92 7.31
CA LEU A 438 3.80 -19.93 5.86
C LEU A 438 4.43 -18.63 5.35
N MET A 439 4.09 -17.51 5.98
CA MET A 439 4.57 -16.19 5.58
C MET A 439 5.81 -15.74 6.36
N GLY A 440 6.19 -16.46 7.41
CA GLY A 440 7.26 -16.06 8.33
C GLY A 440 6.88 -14.86 9.21
N PHE A 441 5.62 -14.77 9.62
CA PHE A 441 5.10 -13.71 10.48
C PHE A 441 5.02 -14.15 11.95
N ASP A 442 6.12 -13.95 12.69
CA ASP A 442 6.28 -14.45 14.06
C ASP A 442 5.31 -13.79 15.06
N GLU A 443 4.98 -12.51 14.90
CA GLU A 443 3.94 -11.87 15.71
C GLU A 443 2.57 -12.54 15.52
N CYS A 444 2.21 -12.88 14.28
CA CYS A 444 0.96 -13.57 13.98
C CYS A 444 0.92 -14.96 14.62
N LYS A 445 2.02 -15.71 14.56
CA LYS A 445 2.16 -17.02 15.24
C LYS A 445 1.96 -16.88 16.74
N ARG A 446 2.73 -15.99 17.38
CA ARG A 446 2.67 -15.77 18.84
C ARG A 446 1.27 -15.32 19.29
N TYR A 447 0.64 -14.43 18.54
CA TYR A 447 -0.70 -13.93 18.85
C TYR A 447 -1.76 -15.04 18.73
N ALA A 448 -1.76 -15.82 17.66
CA ALA A 448 -2.67 -16.96 17.52
C ALA A 448 -2.45 -18.01 18.61
N LEU A 449 -1.20 -18.37 18.91
CA LEU A 449 -0.90 -19.35 19.95
C LEU A 449 -1.36 -18.88 21.35
N LYS A 450 -1.20 -17.59 21.64
CA LYS A 450 -1.74 -16.97 22.87
C LYS A 450 -3.26 -17.13 22.95
N ARG A 451 -3.97 -16.91 21.84
CA ARG A 451 -5.44 -17.05 21.77
C ARG A 451 -5.90 -18.49 21.88
N MET A 452 -5.22 -19.43 21.22
CA MET A 452 -5.47 -20.86 21.33
C MET A 452 -5.41 -21.34 22.79
N ASN A 453 -4.51 -20.77 23.59
CA ASN A 453 -4.35 -21.05 25.02
C ASN A 453 -5.35 -20.32 25.93
N ALA A 454 -6.25 -19.49 25.38
CA ALA A 454 -7.21 -18.71 26.16
C ALA A 454 -8.61 -19.37 26.25
N TYR A 455 -8.95 -20.30 25.35
CA TYR A 455 -10.31 -20.85 25.29
C TYR A 455 -10.72 -21.69 26.51
N GLY A 456 -9.78 -22.30 27.24
CA GLY A 456 -10.02 -23.09 28.46
C GLY A 456 -10.79 -24.41 28.27
N VAL A 457 -11.82 -24.41 27.42
CA VAL A 457 -12.70 -25.52 27.04
C VAL A 457 -12.93 -25.50 25.53
N LEU A 458 -12.97 -26.68 24.92
CA LEU A 458 -13.24 -26.87 23.50
C LEU A 458 -14.59 -27.56 23.31
N TYR A 459 -15.54 -26.84 22.70
CA TYR A 459 -16.85 -27.38 22.28
C TYR A 459 -16.88 -27.77 20.80
N GLU A 460 -15.87 -27.37 20.04
CA GLU A 460 -15.74 -27.61 18.60
C GLU A 460 -15.29 -29.06 18.29
N ASP A 461 -15.22 -29.36 17.01
CA ASP A 461 -14.64 -30.61 16.51
C ASP A 461 -13.11 -30.65 16.69
N ALA A 462 -12.66 -31.30 17.76
CA ALA A 462 -11.24 -31.49 18.08
C ALA A 462 -10.48 -32.24 16.97
N VAL A 463 -11.14 -33.15 16.24
CA VAL A 463 -10.50 -33.89 15.15
C VAL A 463 -10.25 -32.96 13.95
N ALA A 464 -11.18 -32.05 13.66
CA ALA A 464 -10.98 -31.04 12.63
C ALA A 464 -9.79 -30.11 12.94
N VAL A 465 -9.63 -29.72 14.21
CA VAL A 465 -8.49 -28.91 14.68
C VAL A 465 -7.16 -29.66 14.47
N LEU A 466 -7.08 -30.92 14.91
CA LEU A 466 -5.87 -31.74 14.71
C LEU A 466 -5.59 -31.98 13.22
N ARG A 467 -6.60 -32.29 12.42
CA ARG A 467 -6.45 -32.43 10.96
C ARG A 467 -5.90 -31.16 10.33
N GLU A 468 -6.37 -29.98 10.74
CA GLU A 468 -5.85 -28.72 10.22
C GLU A 468 -4.40 -28.48 10.63
N ILE A 469 -4.00 -28.79 11.87
CA ILE A 469 -2.60 -28.67 12.31
C ILE A 469 -1.67 -29.51 11.42
N TYR A 470 -2.07 -30.75 11.13
CA TYR A 470 -1.24 -31.73 10.42
C TYR A 470 -1.55 -31.83 8.91
N SER A 471 -2.31 -30.90 8.33
CA SER A 471 -2.65 -30.94 6.90
C SER A 471 -1.54 -30.36 6.01
N GLY A 472 -1.19 -31.13 4.98
CA GLY A 472 -0.37 -30.71 3.83
C GLY A 472 1.14 -30.82 4.02
N HIS A 473 1.70 -30.24 5.08
CA HIS A 473 3.15 -30.13 5.29
C HIS A 473 3.52 -30.45 6.74
N GLU A 474 4.83 -30.61 7.03
CA GLU A 474 5.30 -30.77 8.40
C GLU A 474 4.86 -29.57 9.25
N PRO A 475 4.15 -29.79 10.38
CA PRO A 475 3.66 -28.69 11.20
C PRO A 475 4.81 -27.97 11.90
N ASP A 476 4.63 -26.68 12.11
CA ASP A 476 5.53 -25.84 12.88
C ASP A 476 5.84 -26.48 14.25
N PRO A 477 7.10 -26.46 14.72
CA PRO A 477 7.48 -27.07 16.00
C PRO A 477 6.65 -26.59 17.20
N GLU A 478 6.25 -25.31 17.23
CA GLU A 478 5.42 -24.78 18.33
C GLU A 478 4.01 -25.34 18.27
N LEU A 479 3.44 -25.49 17.06
CA LEU A 479 2.12 -26.05 16.86
C LEU A 479 2.08 -27.56 17.15
N ARG A 480 3.17 -28.30 16.83
CA ARG A 480 3.34 -29.71 17.24
C ARG A 480 3.40 -29.85 18.76
N LYS A 481 4.22 -29.02 19.41
CA LYS A 481 4.32 -28.98 20.87
C LYS A 481 2.95 -28.69 21.49
N TRP A 482 2.27 -27.67 20.99
CA TRP A 482 0.92 -27.31 21.45
C TRP A 482 -0.08 -28.45 21.24
N ALA A 483 -0.05 -29.15 20.10
CA ALA A 483 -0.93 -30.28 19.83
C ALA A 483 -0.69 -31.45 20.80
N ARG A 484 0.58 -31.74 21.13
CA ARG A 484 0.91 -32.76 22.14
C ARG A 484 0.41 -32.36 23.53
N GLU A 485 0.64 -31.11 23.93
CA GLU A 485 0.12 -30.54 25.19
C GLU A 485 -1.41 -30.62 25.23
N PHE A 486 -2.08 -30.33 24.11
CA PHE A 486 -3.53 -30.47 23.96
C PHE A 486 -4.00 -31.91 24.15
N LEU A 487 -3.29 -32.90 23.62
CA LEU A 487 -3.66 -34.33 23.76
C LEU A 487 -3.53 -34.82 25.20
N VAL A 488 -2.50 -34.39 25.93
CA VAL A 488 -2.28 -34.80 27.33
C VAL A 488 -3.06 -33.96 28.34
N GLN A 489 -3.69 -32.86 27.90
CA GLN A 489 -4.41 -31.95 28.78
C GLN A 489 -5.54 -32.66 29.53
N ALA A 490 -5.51 -32.53 30.86
CA ALA A 490 -6.53 -33.04 31.78
C ALA A 490 -7.09 -31.92 32.66
N PRO A 491 -8.35 -32.01 33.12
CA PRO A 491 -8.90 -31.11 34.13
C PRO A 491 -8.07 -31.17 35.42
N THR A 492 -7.60 -30.01 35.88
CA THR A 492 -6.92 -29.91 37.18
C THR A 492 -7.95 -30.09 38.29
N THR A 493 -7.70 -31.03 39.20
CA THR A 493 -8.60 -31.40 40.32
C THR A 493 -8.85 -30.28 41.34
N SER A 494 -8.18 -29.13 41.21
CA SER A 494 -8.32 -27.94 42.04
C SER A 494 -9.39 -26.95 41.57
N SER A 495 -10.16 -27.24 40.51
CA SER A 495 -11.18 -26.35 39.95
C SER A 495 -12.51 -26.45 40.74
N PRO A 496 -13.01 -25.38 41.40
CA PRO A 496 -14.18 -25.43 42.29
C PRO A 496 -15.52 -25.78 41.60
N GLU A 497 -15.58 -25.66 40.26
CA GLU A 497 -16.79 -25.95 39.47
C GLU A 497 -17.20 -27.43 39.44
N HIS A 498 -16.35 -28.36 39.89
CA HIS A 498 -16.73 -29.78 39.97
C HIS A 498 -17.54 -30.13 41.23
N SER A 499 -17.84 -29.15 42.10
CA SER A 499 -18.52 -29.41 43.37
C SER A 499 -20.02 -29.10 43.41
N THR A 500 -20.62 -28.54 42.34
CA THR A 500 -22.04 -28.11 42.39
C THR A 500 -23.06 -29.14 41.89
N THR A 501 -22.64 -30.22 41.23
CA THR A 501 -23.53 -31.35 40.91
C THR A 501 -23.30 -32.51 41.87
N ARG A 502 -24.26 -32.70 42.78
CA ARG A 502 -24.39 -33.77 43.79
C ARG A 502 -24.53 -35.18 43.17
N PHE A 503 -23.64 -35.59 42.26
CA PHE A 503 -23.52 -36.98 41.84
C PHE A 503 -22.41 -37.66 42.64
N PRO A 504 -22.70 -38.76 43.37
CA PRO A 504 -21.75 -39.42 44.23
C PRO A 504 -20.89 -40.41 43.42
N PHE A 505 -20.06 -39.93 42.48
CA PHE A 505 -18.95 -40.71 41.93
C PHE A 505 -17.84 -39.76 41.43
N ASN A 506 -16.64 -39.90 42.01
CA ASN A 506 -15.41 -39.18 41.67
C ASN A 506 -14.87 -39.59 40.29
N ALA A 507 -15.64 -39.41 39.21
CA ALA A 507 -15.15 -39.63 37.86
C ALA A 507 -14.34 -38.39 37.45
N VAL A 508 -13.02 -38.45 37.65
CA VAL A 508 -12.10 -37.45 37.12
C VAL A 508 -12.25 -37.44 35.59
N ASP A 509 -12.68 -36.30 35.04
CA ASP A 509 -12.89 -36.17 33.59
C ASP A 509 -11.58 -36.45 32.85
N PRO A 510 -11.53 -37.41 31.90
CA PRO A 510 -10.28 -37.94 31.39
C PRO A 510 -9.51 -36.93 30.50
N PRO A 511 -8.20 -37.16 30.26
CA PRO A 511 -7.41 -36.43 29.28
C PRO A 511 -8.02 -36.44 27.88
N ASN A 512 -7.71 -35.40 27.10
CA ASN A 512 -8.24 -35.24 25.74
C ASN A 512 -7.95 -36.45 24.82
N LEU A 513 -6.76 -37.05 24.90
CA LEU A 513 -6.43 -38.24 24.08
C LEU A 513 -7.38 -39.41 24.38
N ILE A 514 -7.66 -39.70 25.66
CA ILE A 514 -8.56 -40.78 26.06
C ILE A 514 -9.99 -40.51 25.59
N LYS A 515 -10.43 -39.24 25.60
CA LYS A 515 -11.73 -38.84 25.04
C LYS A 515 -11.82 -39.11 23.54
N LEU A 516 -10.75 -38.82 22.81
CA LEU A 516 -10.67 -39.05 21.36
C LEU A 516 -10.60 -40.54 21.02
N GLU A 517 -9.97 -41.36 21.86
CA GLU A 517 -9.83 -42.81 21.67
C GLU A 517 -11.02 -43.63 22.25
N SER A 518 -11.94 -43.01 22.98
CA SER A 518 -13.05 -43.72 23.64
C SER A 518 -13.95 -44.47 22.65
N GLU A 519 -14.25 -45.75 22.91
CA GLU A 519 -15.11 -46.59 22.07
C GLU A 519 -16.53 -46.04 21.90
N GLN A 520 -17.02 -45.37 22.94
CA GLN A 520 -18.35 -44.78 22.96
C GLN A 520 -18.36 -43.32 22.46
N GLY A 521 -17.19 -42.78 22.10
CA GLY A 521 -17.01 -41.39 21.70
C GLY A 521 -17.30 -41.17 20.20
N ALA A 522 -18.00 -40.07 19.89
CA ALA A 522 -18.31 -39.68 18.51
C ALA A 522 -17.08 -39.34 17.64
N TYR A 523 -15.90 -39.19 18.25
CA TYR A 523 -14.67 -38.79 17.56
C TYR A 523 -13.81 -39.96 17.07
N ARG A 524 -13.97 -41.16 17.65
CA ARG A 524 -12.97 -42.25 17.52
C ARG A 524 -12.65 -42.61 16.07
N THR A 525 -13.66 -42.94 15.27
CA THR A 525 -13.46 -43.34 13.88
C THR A 525 -12.71 -42.25 13.10
N ARG A 526 -13.18 -41.00 13.20
CA ARG A 526 -12.57 -39.88 12.47
C ARG A 526 -11.16 -39.54 12.98
N PHE A 527 -10.89 -39.78 14.26
CA PHE A 527 -9.58 -39.56 14.86
C PHE A 527 -8.57 -40.61 14.41
N LEU A 528 -8.97 -41.89 14.37
CA LEU A 528 -8.14 -42.96 13.80
C LEU A 528 -7.84 -42.70 12.32
N ASP A 529 -8.85 -42.31 11.53
CA ASP A 529 -8.63 -41.91 10.13
C ASP A 529 -7.62 -40.74 10.01
N ALA A 530 -7.62 -39.81 10.97
CA ALA A 530 -6.70 -38.67 10.98
C ALA A 530 -5.26 -39.09 11.32
N ILE A 531 -5.10 -40.05 12.23
CA ILE A 531 -3.81 -40.66 12.59
C ILE A 531 -3.24 -41.39 11.37
N ASP A 532 -4.05 -42.25 10.75
CA ASP A 532 -3.66 -43.04 9.58
C ASP A 532 -3.27 -42.14 8.39
N ALA A 533 -3.95 -40.99 8.25
CA ALA A 533 -3.64 -40.01 7.22
C ALA A 533 -2.37 -39.18 7.49
N SER A 534 -1.80 -39.20 8.71
CA SER A 534 -0.66 -38.36 9.08
C SER A 534 0.27 -39.02 10.10
N GLY A 535 1.39 -39.57 9.61
CA GLY A 535 2.44 -40.13 10.48
C GLY A 535 3.05 -39.11 11.46
N ALA A 536 2.97 -37.80 11.16
CA ALA A 536 3.39 -36.76 12.11
C ALA A 536 2.41 -36.65 13.29
N LEU A 537 1.10 -36.75 13.05
CA LEU A 537 0.10 -36.80 14.11
C LEU A 537 0.22 -38.11 14.91
N GLU A 538 0.39 -39.25 14.23
CA GLU A 538 0.63 -40.55 14.87
C GLU A 538 1.80 -40.49 15.86
N ASN A 539 2.92 -39.89 15.45
CA ASN A 539 4.09 -39.72 16.30
C ASN A 539 3.80 -38.88 17.56
N GLU A 540 3.07 -37.77 17.45
CA GLU A 540 2.72 -36.96 18.62
C GLU A 540 1.67 -37.65 19.51
N VAL A 541 0.75 -38.43 18.93
CA VAL A 541 -0.18 -39.28 19.69
C VAL A 541 0.57 -40.35 20.48
N ASN A 542 1.55 -41.03 19.86
CA ASN A 542 2.37 -42.02 20.54
C ASN A 542 3.20 -41.41 21.69
N LYS A 543 3.71 -40.18 21.52
CA LYS A 543 4.37 -39.44 22.60
C LYS A 543 3.39 -39.08 23.73
N ALA A 544 2.23 -38.53 23.39
CA ALA A 544 1.19 -38.20 24.36
C ALA A 544 0.72 -39.44 25.15
N ARG A 545 0.58 -40.60 24.48
CA ARG A 545 0.24 -41.87 25.14
C ARG A 545 1.30 -42.29 26.17
N LYS A 546 2.59 -42.18 25.82
CA LYS A 546 3.69 -42.45 26.75
C LYS A 546 3.69 -41.50 27.95
N GLU A 547 3.44 -40.21 27.73
CA GLU A 547 3.34 -39.21 28.80
C GLU A 547 2.17 -39.51 29.75
N LEU A 548 0.99 -39.84 29.20
CA LEU A 548 -0.18 -40.22 29.98
C LEU A 548 0.01 -41.55 30.73
N GLN A 549 0.72 -42.51 30.13
CA GLN A 549 1.07 -43.77 30.79
C GLN A 549 2.01 -43.52 31.98
N ALA A 550 3.02 -42.67 31.80
CA ALA A 550 3.92 -42.26 32.89
C ALA A 550 3.17 -41.51 34.01
N ALA A 551 2.12 -40.75 33.65
CA ALA A 551 1.22 -40.09 34.60
C ALA A 551 0.16 -41.02 35.23
N GLY A 552 0.15 -42.32 34.89
CA GLY A 552 -0.73 -43.33 35.50
C GLY A 552 -2.13 -43.44 34.92
N TRP A 553 -2.44 -42.75 33.80
CA TRP A 553 -3.77 -42.79 33.19
C TRP A 553 -4.10 -44.11 32.47
N PHE A 554 -3.07 -44.85 32.03
CA PHE A 554 -3.20 -46.16 31.38
C PHE A 554 -2.76 -47.33 32.27
N GLY A 555 -2.25 -47.04 33.48
CA GLY A 555 -1.82 -48.06 34.42
C GLY A 555 -3.01 -48.54 35.23
N GLY A 556 -3.42 -49.81 35.04
CA GLY A 556 -4.52 -50.46 35.74
C GLY A 556 -4.34 -50.59 37.26
N ARG A 557 -4.34 -49.46 37.98
CA ARG A 557 -4.99 -49.45 39.29
C ARG A 557 -6.47 -49.42 38.99
N THR A 558 -7.05 -50.62 38.97
CA THR A 558 -8.45 -50.88 39.19
C THR A 558 -8.94 -50.02 40.36
N CYS A 559 -9.38 -48.80 40.09
CA CYS A 559 -10.51 -48.26 40.82
C CYS A 559 -11.62 -49.26 40.51
N LEU A 560 -11.90 -50.12 41.49
CA LEU A 560 -13.04 -51.01 41.50
C LEU A 560 -14.27 -50.16 41.21
N VAL A 561 -14.66 -50.08 39.93
CA VAL A 561 -16.01 -49.71 39.56
C VAL A 561 -16.86 -50.81 40.19
N PRO A 562 -17.77 -50.50 41.12
CA PRO A 562 -18.63 -51.53 41.68
C PRO A 562 -19.40 -52.12 40.51
N HIS A 563 -19.10 -53.39 40.21
CA HIS A 563 -19.85 -54.22 39.32
C HIS A 563 -21.29 -54.23 39.85
N VAL A 564 -22.18 -53.45 39.24
CA VAL A 564 -23.62 -53.61 39.48
C VAL A 564 -24.00 -54.92 38.82
N SER A 565 -24.15 -55.96 39.64
CA SER A 565 -24.63 -57.26 39.20
C SER A 565 -26.04 -57.13 38.60
N PRO A 566 -26.32 -57.73 37.43
CA PRO A 566 -27.68 -57.80 36.90
C PRO A 566 -28.45 -58.90 37.66
N GLY A 567 -29.13 -58.50 38.74
CA GLY A 567 -30.01 -59.36 39.51
C GLY A 567 -31.48 -59.08 39.23
N LEU A 568 -32.10 -59.99 38.47
CA LEU A 568 -33.48 -60.47 38.63
C LEU A 568 -34.60 -59.44 38.92
N PHE A 569 -35.36 -59.07 37.89
CA PHE A 569 -36.81 -58.97 38.01
C PHE A 569 -37.49 -59.48 36.73
N ALA A 570 -38.10 -60.66 36.85
CA ALA A 570 -39.06 -61.20 35.91
C ALA A 570 -40.44 -61.14 36.56
N SER A 571 -41.41 -60.50 35.88
CA SER A 571 -42.87 -60.73 35.89
C SER A 571 -43.53 -59.58 35.11
N SER A 572 -43.83 -59.76 33.82
CA SER A 572 -45.11 -60.22 33.26
C SER A 572 -46.32 -59.33 33.58
N LEU A 573 -46.86 -58.61 32.58
CA LEU A 573 -48.14 -58.91 31.89
C LEU A 573 -48.44 -57.87 30.78
N PRO A 574 -49.34 -58.17 29.82
CA PRO A 574 -49.32 -57.65 28.45
C PRO A 574 -50.49 -56.70 28.15
N LEU A 575 -50.39 -55.89 27.09
CA LEU A 575 -51.54 -55.61 26.24
C LEU A 575 -51.16 -55.10 24.83
N ARG A 576 -51.94 -55.62 23.89
CA ARG A 576 -51.92 -55.50 22.42
C ARG A 576 -52.05 -54.07 21.91
N TYR A 577 -51.55 -53.79 20.70
CA TYR A 577 -52.31 -53.34 19.50
C TYR A 577 -51.34 -53.41 18.29
N ALA A 578 -51.49 -54.40 17.42
CA ALA A 578 -52.15 -54.32 16.11
C ALA A 578 -51.28 -53.71 15.00
N SER A 579 -50.75 -54.60 14.17
CA SER A 579 -49.98 -54.36 12.96
C SER A 579 -50.88 -54.01 11.77
N LYS A 580 -50.39 -53.17 10.85
CA LYS A 580 -50.45 -53.44 9.39
C LYS A 580 -49.39 -52.62 8.63
N PRO A 581 -48.78 -53.18 7.56
CA PRO A 581 -47.67 -52.58 6.83
C PRO A 581 -48.10 -51.99 5.48
N LEU A 582 -47.31 -51.09 4.88
CA LEU A 582 -47.28 -50.94 3.42
C LEU A 582 -46.03 -50.21 2.88
N LEU A 583 -45.26 -50.98 2.10
CA LEU A 583 -44.55 -50.72 0.83
C LEU A 583 -43.46 -49.64 0.65
N ASP A 584 -42.32 -50.17 0.21
CA ASP A 584 -41.29 -49.66 -0.69
C ASP A 584 -41.75 -48.65 -1.76
N PHE A 585 -40.87 -47.71 -2.14
CA PHE A 585 -40.19 -47.76 -3.44
C PHE A 585 -39.13 -46.65 -3.61
N ASP A 586 -37.98 -47.06 -4.14
CA ASP A 586 -36.93 -46.23 -4.76
C ASP A 586 -37.47 -45.31 -5.87
N PHE A 587 -36.78 -44.21 -6.18
CA PHE A 587 -36.25 -43.99 -7.54
C PHE A 587 -35.26 -42.82 -7.65
N ALA A 588 -34.36 -42.99 -8.62
CA ALA A 588 -33.19 -42.21 -8.95
C ALA A 588 -33.44 -40.95 -9.81
N GLN A 589 -32.36 -40.17 -9.93
CA GLN A 589 -32.13 -38.99 -10.78
C GLN A 589 -32.41 -39.18 -12.28
N ARG A 590 -32.93 -38.14 -12.94
CA ARG A 590 -32.35 -37.46 -14.13
C ARG A 590 -33.19 -36.23 -14.55
N SER A 591 -32.51 -35.17 -14.97
CA SER A 591 -33.01 -33.86 -15.47
C SER A 591 -33.79 -33.94 -16.79
N PRO A 592 -34.51 -32.89 -17.28
CA PRO A 592 -33.91 -31.66 -17.86
C PRO A 592 -34.69 -30.32 -17.69
N LEU A 593 -34.05 -29.21 -18.14
CA LEU A 593 -34.48 -27.80 -18.38
C LEU A 593 -35.83 -27.64 -19.15
N PRO A 594 -36.44 -26.43 -19.42
CA PRO A 594 -35.93 -25.02 -19.36
C PRO A 594 -36.93 -23.87 -18.98
N ARG A 595 -36.39 -22.63 -18.94
CA ARG A 595 -36.90 -21.31 -19.44
C ARG A 595 -37.89 -20.39 -18.65
N SER A 596 -37.45 -19.12 -18.66
CA SER A 596 -38.13 -17.81 -18.87
C SER A 596 -38.93 -17.08 -17.77
N SER A 597 -38.39 -15.89 -17.44
CA SER A 597 -39.00 -14.55 -17.29
C SER A 597 -40.39 -14.37 -16.65
N THR A 598 -40.51 -13.48 -15.67
CA THR A 598 -41.15 -12.14 -15.78
C THR A 598 -41.21 -11.42 -14.42
N ASP A 599 -41.21 -10.09 -14.47
CA ASP A 599 -41.33 -9.11 -13.38
C ASP A 599 -42.51 -9.30 -12.43
N PRO A 600 -42.49 -8.66 -11.23
CA PRO A 600 -43.69 -8.21 -10.57
C PRO A 600 -43.71 -6.69 -10.36
N SER A 601 -44.72 -6.04 -10.93
CA SER A 601 -45.26 -4.76 -10.47
C SER A 601 -46.71 -4.96 -9.99
N SER A 602 -47.10 -4.10 -9.07
CA SER A 602 -48.46 -3.80 -8.57
C SER A 602 -48.94 -4.52 -7.30
N LEU A 603 -48.98 -3.74 -6.22
CA LEU A 603 -49.91 -3.90 -5.10
C LEU A 603 -50.88 -2.72 -5.15
N GLN A 604 -52.16 -3.02 -5.41
CA GLN A 604 -53.29 -2.11 -5.21
C GLN A 604 -53.95 -2.45 -3.86
N ILE A 605 -54.29 -1.42 -3.09
CA ILE A 605 -55.24 -1.46 -1.98
C ILE A 605 -56.37 -0.48 -2.32
N PRO A 606 -57.64 -0.81 -2.03
CA PRO A 606 -58.80 -0.08 -2.54
C PRO A 606 -59.31 0.98 -1.55
N SER A 607 -59.89 2.05 -2.09
CA SER A 607 -60.73 2.98 -1.34
C SER A 607 -61.91 3.41 -2.22
N SER A 608 -63.11 3.10 -1.77
CA SER A 608 -64.37 3.62 -2.31
C SER A 608 -65.08 4.45 -1.24
N TRP A 609 -65.89 5.39 -1.75
CA TRP A 609 -67.04 6.09 -1.14
C TRP A 609 -66.94 7.63 -1.05
N LEU A 610 -67.71 8.24 -1.98
CA LEU A 610 -68.44 9.52 -1.97
C LEU A 610 -67.61 10.82 -1.90
N GLY A 611 -67.71 11.80 -2.79
CA GLY A 611 -68.78 12.16 -3.72
C GLY A 611 -69.42 13.49 -3.31
N ILE A 612 -68.74 14.63 -3.56
CA ILE A 612 -69.35 15.97 -3.57
C ILE A 612 -68.75 16.78 -4.73
N THR A 613 -69.64 17.29 -5.57
CA THR A 613 -69.40 18.09 -6.78
C THR A 613 -69.38 19.58 -6.46
N SER A 614 -68.42 20.33 -7.02
CA SER A 614 -68.50 21.78 -7.36
C SER A 614 -67.20 22.28 -8.06
N PRO A 615 -67.25 23.41 -8.81
CA PRO A 615 -66.52 23.61 -10.07
C PRO A 615 -65.14 24.29 -9.95
N PRO A 616 -64.31 24.31 -11.03
CA PRO A 616 -62.94 24.81 -10.96
C PRO A 616 -62.90 26.33 -11.15
N ILE A 617 -62.33 27.04 -10.16
CA ILE A 617 -61.81 28.39 -10.34
C ILE A 617 -60.28 28.32 -10.33
N ALA A 618 -59.72 28.74 -11.47
CA ALA A 618 -58.35 29.13 -11.78
C ALA A 618 -57.29 29.06 -10.66
N SER A 619 -56.28 28.20 -10.85
CA SER A 619 -54.99 28.27 -10.17
C SER A 619 -53.93 28.82 -11.13
N SER A 620 -53.68 30.12 -11.07
CA SER A 620 -52.59 30.82 -11.74
C SER A 620 -51.71 31.56 -10.71
N LEU A 621 -51.14 30.85 -9.73
CA LEU A 621 -50.15 31.45 -8.80
C LEU A 621 -49.06 30.46 -8.29
N ALA A 622 -48.86 29.32 -8.96
CA ALA A 622 -47.90 28.29 -8.53
C ALA A 622 -46.38 28.53 -8.82
N PRO A 623 -45.93 29.36 -9.78
CA PRO A 623 -44.48 29.44 -10.08
C PRO A 623 -43.63 30.14 -9.01
N LEU A 624 -44.18 31.15 -8.31
CA LEU A 624 -43.39 31.98 -7.39
C LEU A 624 -43.08 31.29 -6.04
N ALA A 625 -43.94 30.36 -5.60
CA ALA A 625 -43.71 29.63 -4.34
C ALA A 625 -42.61 28.56 -4.46
N LEU A 626 -42.38 28.02 -5.67
CA LEU A 626 -41.37 26.99 -5.92
C LEU A 626 -39.95 27.57 -6.00
N GLU A 627 -39.82 28.80 -6.51
CA GLU A 627 -38.54 29.54 -6.58
C GLU A 627 -37.99 29.82 -5.17
N GLY A 628 -38.86 30.26 -4.25
CA GLY A 628 -38.49 30.55 -2.86
C GLY A 628 -38.02 29.31 -2.07
N LEU A 629 -38.59 28.13 -2.34
CA LEU A 629 -38.14 26.88 -1.72
C LEU A 629 -36.76 26.44 -2.23
N ARG A 630 -36.46 26.63 -3.53
CA ARG A 630 -35.13 26.35 -4.09
C ARG A 630 -34.06 27.28 -3.53
N ASP A 631 -34.41 28.54 -3.32
CA ASP A 631 -33.48 29.51 -2.75
C ASP A 631 -33.19 29.26 -1.27
N LEU A 632 -34.21 28.83 -0.52
CA LEU A 632 -34.03 28.38 0.87
C LEU A 632 -33.11 27.15 0.96
N GLU A 633 -33.25 26.20 0.04
CA GLU A 633 -32.41 24.99 -0.01
C GLU A 633 -30.95 25.33 -0.37
N ARG A 634 -30.73 26.22 -1.35
CA ARG A 634 -29.38 26.74 -1.67
C ARG A 634 -28.74 27.44 -0.48
N ARG A 635 -29.51 28.22 0.27
CA ARG A 635 -29.02 28.91 1.47
C ARG A 635 -28.68 27.95 2.61
N LYS A 636 -29.44 26.86 2.77
CA LYS A 636 -29.09 25.78 3.72
C LYS A 636 -27.81 25.06 3.33
N GLN A 637 -27.62 24.75 2.06
CA GLN A 637 -26.40 24.11 1.56
C GLN A 637 -25.17 25.01 1.76
N PHE A 638 -25.30 26.31 1.47
CA PHE A 638 -24.24 27.30 1.72
C PHE A 638 -23.87 27.39 3.21
N LEU A 639 -24.86 27.46 4.11
CA LEU A 639 -24.60 27.48 5.56
C LEU A 639 -23.99 26.17 6.08
N HIS A 640 -24.31 25.04 5.46
CA HIS A 640 -23.70 23.76 5.80
C HIS A 640 -22.22 23.73 5.40
N TYR A 641 -21.90 24.23 4.20
CA TYR A 641 -20.55 24.37 3.70
C TYR A 641 -19.70 25.31 4.58
N GLU A 642 -20.21 26.49 4.94
CA GLU A 642 -19.52 27.42 5.85
C GLU A 642 -19.23 26.78 7.22
N ARG A 643 -20.19 26.05 7.80
CA ARG A 643 -19.95 25.30 9.06
C ARG A 643 -18.93 24.19 8.92
N GLN A 644 -18.80 23.59 7.74
CA GLN A 644 -17.80 22.57 7.49
C GLN A 644 -16.41 23.20 7.37
N LYS A 645 -16.30 24.30 6.62
CA LYS A 645 -15.09 25.11 6.49
C LYS A 645 -14.54 25.57 7.84
N VAL A 646 -15.39 26.08 8.73
CA VAL A 646 -14.99 26.49 10.09
C VAL A 646 -14.48 25.30 10.92
N ARG A 647 -15.12 24.13 10.82
CA ARG A 647 -14.70 22.91 11.54
C ARG A 647 -13.38 22.35 11.03
N ASP A 648 -13.13 22.46 9.74
CA ASP A 648 -11.86 22.04 9.16
C ASP A 648 -10.73 23.03 9.58
N LEU A 649 -11.01 24.34 9.60
CA LEU A 649 -10.06 25.34 10.11
C LEU A 649 -9.72 25.15 11.61
N GLU A 650 -10.71 24.82 12.44
CA GLU A 650 -10.48 24.45 13.85
C GLU A 650 -9.62 23.20 13.98
N ARG A 651 -9.83 22.19 13.12
CA ARG A 651 -9.03 20.96 13.11
C ARG A 651 -7.59 21.25 12.75
N ASP A 652 -7.35 22.11 11.77
CA ASP A 652 -6.00 22.50 11.35
C ASP A 652 -5.28 23.29 12.44
N LEU A 653 -5.98 24.21 13.12
CA LEU A 653 -5.44 24.95 14.26
C LEU A 653 -5.04 24.01 15.41
N LEU A 654 -5.87 23.00 15.71
CA LEU A 654 -5.57 21.98 16.72
C LEU A 654 -4.35 21.14 16.34
N ASN A 655 -4.25 20.73 15.06
CA ASN A 655 -3.09 20.00 14.55
C ASN A 655 -1.80 20.81 14.67
N ASP A 656 -1.84 22.12 14.42
CA ASP A 656 -0.65 22.98 14.54
C ASP A 656 -0.23 23.20 15.99
N VAL A 657 -1.19 23.31 16.92
CA VAL A 657 -0.90 23.33 18.37
C VAL A 657 -0.27 22.00 18.81
N GLU A 658 -0.74 20.87 18.29
CA GLU A 658 -0.17 19.55 18.60
C GLU A 658 1.26 19.40 18.04
N LYS A 659 1.50 19.84 16.80
CA LYS A 659 2.85 19.88 16.20
C LYS A 659 3.82 20.73 17.02
N GLU A 660 3.39 21.90 17.51
CA GLU A 660 4.27 22.74 18.33
C GLU A 660 4.53 22.11 19.71
N LYS A 661 3.55 21.42 20.32
CA LYS A 661 3.79 20.63 21.55
C LYS A 661 4.85 19.54 21.33
N VAL A 662 4.80 18.84 20.20
CA VAL A 662 5.83 17.84 19.86
C VAL A 662 7.20 18.48 19.71
N ARG A 663 7.31 19.62 19.00
CA ARG A 663 8.57 20.37 18.85
C ARG A 663 9.14 20.83 20.19
N VAL A 664 8.29 21.29 21.12
CA VAL A 664 8.72 21.69 22.47
C VAL A 664 9.27 20.48 23.24
N LEU A 665 8.57 19.33 23.22
CA LEU A 665 9.04 18.10 23.86
C LEU A 665 10.37 17.59 23.28
N GLU A 666 10.56 17.70 21.96
CA GLU A 666 11.83 17.34 21.31
C GLU A 666 12.98 18.26 21.75
N ARG A 667 12.75 19.57 21.86
CA ARG A 667 13.73 20.53 22.40
C ARG A 667 14.08 20.23 23.86
N GLU A 668 13.11 19.82 24.68
CA GLU A 668 13.35 19.41 26.07
C GLU A 668 14.19 18.14 26.15
N ARG A 669 13.83 17.09 25.40
CA ARG A 669 14.63 15.85 25.33
C ARG A 669 16.06 16.10 24.84
N ALA A 670 16.25 17.03 23.89
CA ALA A 670 17.57 17.41 23.42
C ALA A 670 18.41 18.06 24.55
N ARG A 671 17.81 18.97 25.33
CA ARG A 671 18.45 19.59 26.50
C ARG A 671 18.78 18.58 27.60
N GLU A 672 17.90 17.60 27.86
CA GLU A 672 18.18 16.52 28.82
C GLU A 672 19.34 15.64 28.37
N LYS A 673 19.39 15.29 27.08
CA LYS A 673 20.48 14.51 26.50
C LYS A 673 21.82 15.26 26.58
N GLU A 674 21.81 16.58 26.39
CA GLU A 674 22.99 17.42 26.55
C GLU A 674 23.47 17.49 28.01
N LYS A 675 22.55 17.68 28.97
CA LYS A 675 22.87 17.61 30.40
C LYS A 675 23.43 16.26 30.82
N ALA A 676 22.88 15.16 30.30
CA ALA A 676 23.38 13.81 30.57
C ALA A 676 24.80 13.60 30.02
N LYS A 677 25.09 14.11 28.81
CA LYS A 677 26.46 14.10 28.25
C LYS A 677 27.42 14.91 29.09
N GLU A 678 27.02 16.10 29.55
CA GLU A 678 27.86 16.93 30.42
C GLU A 678 28.15 16.25 31.76
N MET A 679 27.15 15.61 32.36
CA MET A 679 27.31 14.85 33.61
C MET A 679 28.28 13.68 33.43
N ALA A 680 28.12 12.88 32.36
CA ALA A 680 29.04 11.80 32.04
C ALA A 680 30.48 12.29 31.79
N ALA A 681 30.64 13.44 31.13
CA ALA A 681 31.96 14.04 30.92
C ALA A 681 32.62 14.51 32.24
N ARG A 682 31.83 15.04 33.18
CA ARG A 682 32.31 15.41 34.53
C ARG A 682 32.72 14.18 35.35
N GLU A 683 31.93 13.11 35.29
CA GLU A 683 32.24 11.84 35.95
C GLU A 683 33.54 11.22 35.43
N LEU A 684 33.70 11.12 34.10
CA LEU A 684 34.93 10.63 33.47
C LEU A 684 36.15 11.49 33.87
N LYS A 685 36.00 12.82 33.95
CA LYS A 685 37.07 13.71 34.40
C LYS A 685 37.44 13.48 35.87
N ALA A 686 36.47 13.19 36.73
CA ALA A 686 36.70 12.86 38.14
C ALA A 686 37.44 11.51 38.28
N GLU A 687 37.06 10.49 37.51
CA GLU A 687 37.74 9.18 37.48
C GLU A 687 39.21 9.32 37.05
N VAL A 688 39.48 10.09 35.98
CA VAL A 688 40.85 10.35 35.51
C VAL A 688 41.68 11.08 36.58
N GLN A 689 41.09 12.04 37.31
CA GLN A 689 41.76 12.73 38.41
C GLN A 689 42.05 11.79 39.59
N ALA A 690 41.11 10.92 39.95
CA ALA A 690 41.29 9.92 41.00
C ALA A 690 42.40 8.92 40.65
N ALA A 691 42.40 8.41 39.41
CA ALA A 691 43.45 7.52 38.90
C ALA A 691 44.84 8.20 38.95
N LYS A 692 44.92 9.48 38.57
CA LYS A 692 46.17 10.25 38.64
C LYS A 692 46.65 10.47 40.08
N ALA A 693 45.75 10.64 41.04
CA ALA A 693 46.08 10.75 42.46
C ALA A 693 46.60 9.42 43.03
N LEU A 694 45.94 8.29 42.69
CA LEU A 694 46.40 6.94 43.06
C LEU A 694 47.77 6.61 42.48
N GLY A 695 48.02 6.96 41.21
CA GLY A 695 49.33 6.78 40.58
C GLY A 695 50.45 7.54 41.30
N LYS A 696 50.18 8.78 41.75
CA LYS A 696 51.15 9.55 42.56
C LYS A 696 51.40 8.92 43.93
N PHE A 697 50.38 8.32 44.55
CA PHE A 697 50.52 7.64 45.84
C PHE A 697 51.40 6.39 45.72
N TYR A 698 51.15 5.56 44.69
CA TYR A 698 51.96 4.37 44.42
C TYR A 698 53.42 4.68 44.10
N MET A 699 53.69 5.72 43.31
CA MET A 699 55.07 6.13 43.00
C MET A 699 55.83 6.69 44.22
N ARG A 700 55.13 7.15 45.26
CA ARG A 700 55.74 7.62 46.51
C ARG A 700 56.08 6.49 47.48
N GLY A 701 55.40 5.34 47.36
CA GLY A 701 55.65 4.15 48.19
C GLY A 701 56.81 3.27 47.72
N LEU A 702 57.26 3.43 46.47
CA LEU A 702 58.39 2.67 45.89
C LEU A 702 59.74 3.42 45.97
N GLY A 703 59.76 4.61 46.58
CA GLY A 703 60.98 5.40 46.82
C GLY A 703 61.54 5.25 48.23
N GLY A 704 61.34 4.10 48.87
CA GLY A 704 61.91 3.78 50.18
C GLY A 704 63.28 3.11 50.04
N ASP A 705 64.32 3.89 50.36
CA ASP A 705 65.63 3.48 50.86
C ASP A 705 66.21 2.14 50.38
N ALA A 706 66.75 2.16 49.16
CA ALA A 706 67.90 1.32 48.81
C ALA A 706 69.18 2.14 49.01
N SER A 707 69.45 2.53 50.27
CA SER A 707 70.76 3.04 50.67
C SER A 707 71.32 2.17 51.80
N GLY A 708 72.25 1.30 51.44
CA GLY A 708 73.36 0.91 52.30
C GLY A 708 73.10 -0.24 53.27
N ASP A 709 73.50 -1.44 52.87
CA ASP A 709 74.26 -2.29 53.78
C ASP A 709 75.32 -3.08 52.98
N GLU A 710 76.40 -2.39 52.61
CA GLU A 710 77.70 -3.02 52.34
C GLU A 710 78.41 -3.15 53.70
N ARG A 711 78.29 -4.32 54.33
CA ARG A 711 79.27 -4.95 55.24
C ARG A 711 78.76 -6.33 55.69
N TYR A 712 79.05 -7.37 54.91
CA TYR A 712 79.74 -8.61 55.31
C TYR A 712 79.70 -9.65 54.17
#